data_AF-A0A068YD11-F1
#
_entry.id   AF-A0A068YD11-F1
#
_cell.length_a   1.000
_cell.length_b   1.000
_cell.length_c   1.000
_cell.angle_alpha   90.00
_cell.angle_beta   90.00
_cell.angle_gamma   90.00
#
_symmetry.space_group_name_H-M   'P 1'
#
loop_
_entity.id
_entity.type
_entity.pdbx_description
1 polymer ?
#
loop_
_entity_poly.entity_id
_entity_poly.type
_entity_poly.pdbx_seq_one_letter_code
_entity_poly.pdbx_strand_id
1 'polypeptide(L)'
;MYSDLESNEQRLRDAFEILGVRSSKLTNSLKRTRNRLPQISAKMVEACEIMSSLMGETHTDRDTLNFMSTFFRELDKEETLQSYLTTALEKFPDNEDLLVCLFFIHVRKCNFNAQQAIARKLCQQNPLDRGFRFWMALSTVLQGEKDAALAKRMFLPLAERILEKALNEGYFRSHKDLHFYISVLKRMGKYSKALGLLTDSSVMDKINEQDYQHDYSDCLLELNAELGDWSEMVRIATVMLEKDSDNWSAWKTLLQHGFQDEDKTKVLLSLIDRFVKQSPNCRGPYLALIDFSANLIKRGIQHPNAEESFCINLANQFFAKYGRKPIGALDLSYVLPFLIKSEEKRLSFIGTLLKEIHYKHKLSSLSDDENVHYEVCAYRLARTNGVPLNVTDLISAYQLHAKRTQLLGKDAPKEIAPADGLLQLAISEVLDPMVEPSSCENSFGRLLLAAYWLAEIGLKYSPANHLMRLRLSSILSPCGGLACIGRQLKELMLLNLKEALNVSIGYAAMAPGPVLTIFGNRPLSTTLPDQTNVNLIKYHEMMVSKVRSIQRETESWLVCAYRRQTFSRIHEYTQFLYKLGHSDSLLLAQSELIYYKVLVASNSFDDALEQMGNFASEVASVKEALLNVCDNRDFSVIPEFSRRKPDPENQKRCFDHLCAWMNFRLDVVNLFGACSKLVMKAVPCIDQIGSGELSDESRKDLKDLVETIENQSNSLISRMKAMEVVTSFDCTKFKYVDLLLTSEAIFISPPPLPKTNMMSFYVHGPFTQILMAGIDLLKYLTALLDNASNEPLDMEKCALPRCLSEPLLQFIGESPGIPSLPSPPQADSSLPGLLNPSSVLVGFGVAMETLAMATLFITAAVAMLRPRRLVHQPLQNRSKKNKKKQQHKVDVETITASPPARHLDQVAALIRAVVIPQLQYVATSLRKLAEDWAGWVSTMAPKAFTATAMQASRAALPKALDENKFFPWHPESKKECPLIYKEMADDLARGFNELFGACKRKLLALDGAFIEVGCFTTAVED
;
A
#
# COMPACT_ATOMS: atom_id res chain seq x y z
N MET A 1 -16.60 5.82 -9.78
CA MET A 1 -16.93 5.02 -10.97
C MET A 1 -17.77 5.81 -11.96
N TYR A 2 -18.96 6.31 -11.61
CA TYR A 2 -19.75 7.17 -12.51
C TYR A 2 -19.07 8.53 -12.81
N SER A 3 -18.38 9.14 -11.82
CA SER A 3 -17.65 10.41 -12.01
C SER A 3 -16.46 10.33 -12.97
N ASP A 4 -15.72 9.21 -12.97
CA ASP A 4 -14.53 9.03 -13.82
C ASP A 4 -14.93 8.71 -15.25
N LEU A 5 -16.04 7.96 -15.42
CA LEU A 5 -16.68 7.76 -16.72
C LEU A 5 -17.20 9.09 -17.28
N GLU A 6 -17.91 9.90 -16.47
CA GLU A 6 -18.36 11.23 -16.86
C GLU A 6 -17.19 12.15 -17.27
N SER A 7 -16.07 12.13 -16.53
CA SER A 7 -14.87 12.92 -16.85
C SER A 7 -14.21 12.47 -18.15
N ASN A 8 -14.04 11.17 -18.39
CA ASN A 8 -13.43 10.65 -19.62
C ASN A 8 -14.34 10.88 -20.84
N GLU A 9 -15.65 10.71 -20.67
CA GLU A 9 -16.63 11.05 -21.70
C GLU A 9 -16.64 12.54 -22.02
N GLN A 10 -16.50 13.42 -21.02
CA GLN A 10 -16.40 14.86 -21.23
C GLN A 10 -15.14 15.23 -22.00
N ARG A 11 -13.98 14.66 -21.64
CA ARG A 11 -12.71 14.90 -22.36
C ARG A 11 -12.77 14.43 -23.81
N LEU A 12 -13.41 13.28 -24.07
CA LEU A 12 -13.64 12.81 -25.43
C LEU A 12 -14.60 13.74 -26.19
N ARG A 13 -15.71 14.17 -25.57
CA ARG A 13 -16.65 15.15 -26.14
C ARG A 13 -15.96 16.45 -26.51
N ASP A 14 -15.17 17.03 -25.61
CA ASP A 14 -14.42 18.27 -25.83
C ASP A 14 -13.41 18.13 -26.99
N ALA A 15 -12.72 16.98 -27.07
CA ALA A 15 -11.79 16.68 -28.16
C ALA A 15 -12.51 16.58 -29.52
N PHE A 16 -13.72 16.01 -29.55
CA PHE A 16 -14.56 15.96 -30.75
C PHE A 16 -15.08 17.35 -31.17
N GLU A 17 -15.44 18.22 -30.22
CA GLU A 17 -15.88 19.59 -30.51
C GLU A 17 -14.75 20.45 -31.11
N ILE A 18 -13.53 20.35 -30.57
CA ILE A 18 -12.37 21.11 -31.05
C ILE A 18 -12.04 20.78 -32.52
N LEU A 19 -12.09 19.50 -32.89
CA LEU A 19 -11.95 19.06 -34.28
C LEU A 19 -13.03 19.66 -35.20
N GLY A 20 -14.26 19.81 -34.71
CA GLY A 20 -15.39 20.33 -35.48
C GLY A 20 -15.34 21.83 -35.80
N VAL A 21 -14.58 22.61 -35.02
CA VAL A 21 -14.52 24.08 -35.10
C VAL A 21 -13.33 24.60 -35.91
N ARG A 22 -12.17 23.91 -35.90
CA ARG A 22 -10.91 24.47 -36.42
C ARG A 22 -10.47 24.01 -37.81
N SER A 23 -10.96 22.87 -38.31
CA SER A 23 -10.53 22.34 -39.61
C SER A 23 -11.52 22.66 -40.74
N SER A 24 -11.21 23.64 -41.59
CA SER A 24 -11.95 23.92 -42.84
C SER A 24 -11.70 22.86 -43.95
N LYS A 25 -10.73 21.96 -43.74
CA LYS A 25 -10.38 20.84 -44.63
C LYS A 25 -10.68 19.49 -43.96
N LEU A 26 -11.95 19.20 -43.69
CA LEU A 26 -12.37 17.86 -43.28
C LEU A 26 -12.54 16.97 -44.52
N THR A 27 -11.82 15.85 -44.59
CA THR A 27 -12.09 14.76 -45.53
C THR A 27 -13.54 14.29 -45.37
N ASN A 28 -14.18 13.83 -46.44
CA ASN A 28 -15.61 13.46 -46.44
C ASN A 28 -15.97 12.33 -45.43
N SER A 29 -14.99 11.56 -44.96
CA SER A 29 -15.14 10.57 -43.87
C SER A 29 -15.39 11.24 -42.51
N LEU A 30 -14.68 12.33 -42.19
CA LEU A 30 -14.80 13.05 -40.92
C LEU A 30 -16.08 13.92 -40.80
N LYS A 31 -16.70 14.27 -41.93
CA LYS A 31 -18.02 14.93 -41.95
C LYS A 31 -19.17 13.98 -41.57
N ARG A 32 -19.04 12.66 -41.84
CA ARG A 32 -20.02 11.64 -41.42
C ARG A 32 -20.00 11.45 -39.90
N THR A 33 -18.84 11.58 -39.26
CA THR A 33 -18.66 11.53 -37.81
C THR A 33 -19.30 12.71 -37.10
N ARG A 34 -19.29 13.92 -37.69
CA ARG A 34 -19.93 15.14 -37.14
C ARG A 34 -21.42 14.97 -36.82
N ASN A 35 -22.16 14.26 -37.67
CA ASN A 35 -23.62 14.12 -37.55
C ASN A 35 -24.06 13.03 -36.56
N ARG A 36 -23.13 12.29 -35.93
CA ARG A 36 -23.42 11.21 -34.97
C ARG A 36 -22.92 11.48 -33.53
N LEU A 37 -22.40 12.70 -33.28
CA LEU A 37 -21.68 13.10 -32.06
C LEU A 37 -22.33 12.77 -30.70
N PRO A 38 -23.66 12.90 -30.48
CA PRO A 38 -24.26 12.65 -29.16
C PRO A 38 -24.39 11.18 -28.77
N GLN A 39 -24.24 10.23 -29.71
CA GLN A 39 -24.50 8.79 -29.49
C GLN A 39 -23.22 7.93 -29.33
N ILE A 40 -22.03 8.47 -29.58
CA ILE A 40 -20.79 7.69 -29.72
C ILE A 40 -20.17 7.30 -28.36
N SER A 41 -20.44 8.02 -27.26
CA SER A 41 -19.91 7.63 -25.93
C SER A 41 -20.62 6.41 -25.34
N ALA A 42 -21.90 6.19 -25.69
CA ALA A 42 -22.69 5.07 -25.19
C ALA A 42 -22.37 3.72 -25.86
N LYS A 43 -21.57 3.72 -26.95
CA LYS A 43 -21.20 2.51 -27.70
C LYS A 43 -19.71 2.52 -28.07
N MET A 44 -18.85 2.20 -27.11
CA MET A 44 -17.39 2.06 -27.27
C MET A 44 -16.98 1.19 -28.48
N VAL A 45 -17.77 0.18 -28.83
CA VAL A 45 -17.52 -0.70 -29.99
C VAL A 45 -17.60 0.06 -31.31
N GLU A 46 -18.63 0.89 -31.50
CA GLU A 46 -18.80 1.70 -32.72
C GLU A 46 -17.69 2.78 -32.82
N ALA A 47 -17.26 3.35 -31.69
CA ALA A 47 -16.15 4.31 -31.65
C ALA A 47 -14.82 3.67 -32.07
N CYS A 48 -14.53 2.44 -31.60
CA CYS A 48 -13.35 1.68 -32.01
C CYS A 48 -13.38 1.33 -33.51
N GLU A 49 -14.54 0.92 -34.05
CA GLU A 49 -14.69 0.61 -35.48
C GLU A 49 -14.41 1.84 -36.37
N ILE A 50 -14.92 3.01 -35.98
CA ILE A 50 -14.66 4.28 -36.69
C ILE A 50 -13.17 4.62 -36.64
N MET A 51 -12.52 4.46 -35.48
CA MET A 51 -11.10 4.74 -35.36
C MET A 51 -10.24 3.76 -36.17
N SER A 52 -10.63 2.48 -36.25
CA SER A 52 -9.99 1.51 -37.14
C SER A 52 -10.14 1.87 -38.61
N SER A 53 -11.28 2.44 -39.02
CA SER A 53 -11.45 2.98 -40.38
C SER A 53 -10.58 4.20 -40.65
N LEU A 54 -10.39 5.10 -39.67
CA LEU A 54 -9.50 6.27 -39.78
C LEU A 54 -8.03 5.84 -39.90
N MET A 55 -7.60 4.82 -39.14
CA MET A 55 -6.26 4.25 -39.26
C MET A 55 -5.96 3.61 -40.63
N GLY A 56 -6.98 3.34 -41.45
CA GLY A 56 -6.79 2.86 -42.82
C GLY A 56 -6.16 3.90 -43.77
N GLU A 57 -6.26 5.18 -43.45
CA GLU A 57 -5.65 6.29 -44.19
C GLU A 57 -4.44 6.86 -43.42
N THR A 58 -3.39 7.31 -44.14
CA THR A 58 -2.24 7.97 -43.51
C THR A 58 -2.53 9.47 -43.34
N HIS A 59 -2.75 9.90 -42.09
CA HIS A 59 -3.02 11.30 -41.76
C HIS A 59 -1.75 12.01 -41.30
N THR A 60 -1.51 13.20 -41.84
CA THR A 60 -0.33 14.03 -41.56
C THR A 60 -0.69 15.34 -40.86
N ASP A 61 -1.97 15.57 -40.57
CA ASP A 61 -2.44 16.81 -39.97
C ASP A 61 -2.39 16.77 -38.44
N ARG A 62 -1.91 17.87 -37.85
CA ARG A 62 -1.72 18.03 -36.41
C ARG A 62 -2.99 17.78 -35.57
N ASP A 63 -4.15 18.20 -36.05
CA ASP A 63 -5.40 18.11 -35.27
C ASP A 63 -5.93 16.67 -35.20
N THR A 64 -5.92 15.93 -36.33
CA THR A 64 -6.28 14.50 -36.35
C THR A 64 -5.30 13.67 -35.53
N LEU A 65 -3.99 13.94 -35.62
CA LEU A 65 -2.98 13.25 -34.81
C LEU A 65 -3.14 13.50 -33.31
N ASN A 66 -3.44 14.73 -32.89
CA ASN A 66 -3.72 15.05 -31.48
C ASN A 66 -5.01 14.36 -30.99
N PHE A 67 -6.02 14.26 -31.83
CA PHE A 67 -7.25 13.52 -31.51
C PHE A 67 -7.01 12.02 -31.38
N MET A 68 -6.32 11.40 -32.33
CA MET A 68 -5.91 10.00 -32.24
C MET A 68 -5.10 9.74 -30.97
N SER A 69 -4.15 10.64 -30.65
CA SER A 69 -3.35 10.58 -29.42
C SER A 69 -4.19 10.66 -28.14
N THR A 70 -5.28 11.44 -28.14
CA THR A 70 -6.19 11.54 -27.01
C THR A 70 -7.07 10.29 -26.91
N PHE A 71 -7.65 9.85 -28.03
CA PHE A 71 -8.54 8.69 -28.08
C PHE A 71 -7.84 7.39 -27.63
N PHE A 72 -6.67 7.08 -28.20
CA PHE A 72 -5.94 5.86 -27.85
C PHE A 72 -5.39 5.90 -26.41
N ARG A 73 -5.14 7.09 -25.86
CA ARG A 73 -4.76 7.24 -24.45
C ARG A 73 -5.93 6.96 -23.51
N GLU A 74 -7.11 7.53 -23.75
CA GLU A 74 -8.28 7.28 -22.88
C GLU A 74 -8.74 5.80 -22.90
N LEU A 75 -8.35 5.04 -23.92
CA LEU A 75 -8.60 3.59 -24.05
C LEU A 75 -7.44 2.71 -23.58
N ASP A 76 -6.34 3.28 -23.03
CA ASP A 76 -5.10 2.56 -22.68
C ASP A 76 -4.51 1.72 -23.84
N LYS A 77 -4.66 2.17 -25.09
CA LYS A 77 -4.20 1.48 -26.33
C LYS A 77 -3.16 2.30 -27.10
N GLU A 78 -2.23 2.95 -26.39
CA GLU A 78 -1.19 3.78 -27.03
C GLU A 78 -0.19 2.99 -27.89
N GLU A 79 -0.02 1.69 -27.66
CA GLU A 79 0.85 0.82 -28.48
C GLU A 79 0.37 0.74 -29.94
N THR A 80 -0.95 0.65 -30.14
CA THR A 80 -1.56 0.64 -31.47
C THR A 80 -1.26 1.93 -32.22
N LEU A 81 -1.35 3.08 -31.54
CA LEU A 81 -1.01 4.38 -32.13
C LEU A 81 0.48 4.49 -32.44
N GLN A 82 1.35 4.02 -31.56
CA GLN A 82 2.79 4.03 -31.79
C GLN A 82 3.16 3.20 -33.02
N SER A 83 2.56 2.03 -33.20
CA SER A 83 2.75 1.19 -34.41
C SER A 83 2.30 1.94 -35.67
N TYR A 84 1.11 2.54 -35.65
CA TYR A 84 0.60 3.34 -36.77
C TYR A 84 1.55 4.49 -37.15
N LEU A 85 2.03 5.27 -36.18
CA LEU A 85 2.93 6.39 -36.42
C LEU A 85 4.27 5.95 -36.98
N THR A 86 4.77 4.78 -36.54
CA THR A 86 6.03 4.23 -37.06
C THR A 86 5.88 3.88 -38.55
N THR A 87 4.80 3.20 -38.93
CA THR A 87 4.50 2.90 -40.35
C THR A 87 4.22 4.17 -41.17
N ALA A 88 3.59 5.19 -40.58
CA ALA A 88 3.38 6.47 -41.26
C ALA A 88 4.71 7.22 -41.51
N LEU A 89 5.65 7.16 -40.57
CA LEU A 89 6.99 7.74 -40.70
C LEU A 89 7.88 6.99 -41.69
N GLU A 90 7.66 5.69 -41.93
CA GLU A 90 8.31 4.97 -43.03
C GLU A 90 7.92 5.55 -44.40
N LYS A 91 6.66 5.98 -44.54
CA LYS A 91 6.15 6.61 -45.78
C LYS A 91 6.50 8.10 -45.87
N PHE A 92 6.48 8.81 -44.75
CA PHE A 92 6.73 10.25 -44.67
C PHE A 92 7.78 10.57 -43.58
N PRO A 93 9.08 10.29 -43.82
CA PRO A 93 10.11 10.38 -42.78
C PRO A 93 10.39 11.79 -42.29
N ASP A 94 10.10 12.82 -43.09
CA ASP A 94 10.43 14.22 -42.79
C ASP A 94 9.25 15.05 -42.28
N ASN A 95 8.12 14.43 -41.97
CA ASN A 95 6.96 15.16 -41.46
C ASN A 95 7.14 15.55 -39.98
N GLU A 96 7.17 16.86 -39.71
CA GLU A 96 7.36 17.42 -38.36
C GLU A 96 6.23 17.01 -37.39
N ASP A 97 4.96 17.09 -37.80
CA ASP A 97 3.81 16.80 -36.92
C ASP A 97 3.77 15.32 -36.49
N LEU A 98 4.12 14.38 -37.40
CA LEU A 98 4.26 12.97 -37.08
C LEU A 98 5.40 12.72 -36.08
N LEU A 99 6.55 13.38 -36.26
CA LEU A 99 7.69 13.29 -35.34
C LEU A 99 7.37 13.88 -33.97
N VAL A 100 6.67 15.02 -33.91
CA VAL A 100 6.24 15.65 -32.66
C VAL A 100 5.19 14.80 -31.94
N CYS A 101 4.23 14.20 -32.66
CA CYS A 101 3.26 13.29 -32.09
C CYS A 101 3.94 12.05 -31.48
N LEU A 102 4.87 11.42 -32.23
CA LEU A 102 5.64 10.28 -31.76
C LEU A 102 6.55 10.65 -30.57
N PHE A 103 7.19 11.83 -30.59
CA PHE A 103 7.97 12.35 -29.47
C PHE A 103 7.14 12.39 -28.20
N PHE A 104 5.91 12.93 -28.25
CA PHE A 104 5.06 13.03 -27.05
C PHE A 104 4.54 11.68 -26.54
N ILE A 105 4.38 10.66 -27.39
CA ILE A 105 4.11 9.29 -26.92
C ILE A 105 5.32 8.76 -26.13
N HIS A 106 6.53 8.96 -26.65
CA HIS A 106 7.74 8.56 -25.91
C HIS A 106 7.96 9.38 -24.64
N VAL A 107 7.51 10.64 -24.58
CA VAL A 107 7.48 11.45 -23.35
C VAL A 107 6.60 10.80 -22.29
N ARG A 108 5.35 10.43 -22.63
CA ARG A 108 4.43 9.76 -21.68
C ARG A 108 4.99 8.43 -21.18
N LYS A 109 5.49 7.60 -22.09
CA LYS A 109 6.13 6.31 -21.77
C LYS A 109 7.53 6.44 -21.11
N CYS A 110 8.02 7.65 -20.89
CA CYS A 110 9.36 7.92 -20.35
C CYS A 110 10.51 7.18 -21.09
N ASN A 111 10.38 6.98 -22.40
CA ASN A 111 11.43 6.37 -23.23
C ASN A 111 12.44 7.44 -23.69
N PHE A 112 13.39 7.78 -22.82
CA PHE A 112 14.32 8.90 -23.03
C PHE A 112 15.31 8.69 -24.20
N ASN A 113 15.63 7.44 -24.54
CA ASN A 113 16.48 7.11 -25.69
C ASN A 113 15.78 7.49 -27.00
N ALA A 114 14.53 7.05 -27.17
CA ALA A 114 13.72 7.39 -28.34
C ALA A 114 13.41 8.89 -28.40
N GLN A 115 13.13 9.53 -27.24
CA GLN A 115 12.92 10.98 -27.16
C GLN A 115 14.12 11.77 -27.71
N GLN A 116 15.35 11.44 -27.29
CA GLN A 116 16.55 12.15 -27.74
C GLN A 116 16.80 11.94 -29.24
N ALA A 117 16.59 10.73 -29.76
CA ALA A 117 16.76 10.42 -31.18
C ALA A 117 15.81 11.27 -32.05
N ILE A 118 14.53 11.36 -31.65
CA ILE A 118 13.54 12.17 -32.37
C ILE A 118 13.84 13.67 -32.22
N ALA A 119 14.16 14.13 -31.01
CA ALA A 119 14.52 15.53 -30.77
C ALA A 119 15.75 15.95 -31.59
N ARG A 120 16.74 15.05 -31.77
CA ARG A 120 17.89 15.28 -32.64
C ARG A 120 17.47 15.48 -34.10
N LYS A 121 16.58 14.63 -34.61
CA LYS A 121 16.05 14.75 -35.98
C LYS A 121 15.28 16.06 -36.17
N LEU A 122 14.43 16.43 -35.21
CA LEU A 122 13.69 17.69 -35.22
C LEU A 122 14.62 18.92 -35.21
N CYS A 123 15.69 18.91 -34.39
CA CYS A 123 16.68 19.99 -34.39
C CYS A 123 17.47 20.10 -35.69
N GLN A 124 17.71 18.99 -36.39
CA GLN A 124 18.40 19.00 -37.68
C GLN A 124 17.52 19.58 -38.79
N GLN A 125 16.21 19.25 -38.76
CA GLN A 125 15.24 19.74 -39.73
C GLN A 125 14.87 21.21 -39.51
N ASN A 126 14.73 21.64 -38.26
CA ASN A 126 14.38 23.02 -37.90
C ASN A 126 15.34 23.58 -36.83
N PRO A 127 16.54 24.07 -37.22
CA PRO A 127 17.57 24.53 -36.28
C PRO A 127 17.22 25.82 -35.52
N LEU A 128 16.22 26.57 -35.99
CA LEU A 128 15.77 27.85 -35.44
C LEU A 128 14.80 27.69 -34.27
N ASP A 129 14.12 26.54 -34.16
CA ASP A 129 13.24 26.27 -33.03
C ASP A 129 14.08 25.93 -31.78
N ARG A 130 14.10 26.89 -30.85
CA ARG A 130 14.75 26.72 -29.55
C ARG A 130 14.20 25.51 -28.76
N GLY A 131 12.90 25.24 -28.86
CA GLY A 131 12.21 24.23 -28.07
C GLY A 131 12.81 22.85 -28.29
N PHE A 132 13.08 22.48 -29.54
CA PHE A 132 13.67 21.18 -29.87
C PHE A 132 15.08 21.01 -29.26
N ARG A 133 15.88 22.08 -29.18
CA ARG A 133 17.22 22.02 -28.56
C ARG A 133 17.14 21.74 -27.07
N PHE A 134 16.21 22.41 -26.38
CA PHE A 134 15.95 22.13 -24.98
C PHE A 134 15.34 20.74 -24.77
N TRP A 135 14.48 20.26 -25.67
CA TRP A 135 13.97 18.90 -25.62
C TRP A 135 15.09 17.87 -25.78
N MET A 136 16.05 18.13 -26.68
CA MET A 136 17.23 17.28 -26.85
C MET A 136 18.11 17.28 -25.60
N ALA A 137 18.44 18.46 -25.07
CA ALA A 137 19.24 18.60 -23.85
C ALA A 137 18.57 17.87 -22.68
N LEU A 138 17.26 18.10 -22.48
CA LEU A 138 16.49 17.48 -21.40
C LEU A 138 16.36 15.97 -21.56
N SER A 139 16.05 15.47 -22.76
CA SER A 139 16.02 14.02 -23.03
C SER A 139 17.38 13.38 -22.77
N THR A 140 18.47 14.09 -23.07
CA THR A 140 19.84 13.64 -22.76
C THR A 140 20.07 13.55 -21.25
N VAL A 141 19.67 14.58 -20.49
CA VAL A 141 19.75 14.58 -19.02
C VAL A 141 18.95 13.41 -18.44
N LEU A 142 17.71 13.21 -18.91
CA LEU A 142 16.80 12.17 -18.41
C LEU A 142 17.31 10.73 -18.67
N GLN A 143 18.07 10.50 -19.73
CA GLN A 143 18.73 9.19 -19.97
C GLN A 143 19.73 8.84 -18.86
N GLY A 144 20.38 9.85 -18.28
CA GLY A 144 21.32 9.67 -17.18
C GLY A 144 20.67 9.31 -15.84
N GLU A 145 19.34 9.40 -15.70
CA GLU A 145 18.70 9.20 -14.38
C GLU A 145 18.75 7.76 -13.89
N LYS A 146 18.82 6.78 -14.80
CA LYS A 146 18.91 5.36 -14.43
C LYS A 146 20.31 4.96 -13.93
N ASP A 147 21.35 5.66 -14.36
CA ASP A 147 22.74 5.36 -14.04
C ASP A 147 23.53 6.65 -13.81
N ALA A 148 23.77 6.95 -12.54
CA ALA A 148 24.50 8.14 -12.11
C ALA A 148 25.94 8.20 -12.63
N ALA A 149 26.60 7.06 -12.85
CA ALA A 149 27.97 7.00 -13.36
C ALA A 149 28.00 7.35 -14.85
N LEU A 150 27.11 6.76 -15.66
CA LEU A 150 26.95 7.12 -17.07
C LEU A 150 26.45 8.56 -17.25
N ALA A 151 25.60 9.05 -16.33
CA ALA A 151 25.15 10.43 -16.31
C ALA A 151 26.33 11.40 -16.27
N LYS A 152 27.21 11.25 -15.28
CA LYS A 152 28.38 12.13 -15.09
C LYS A 152 29.42 11.96 -16.19
N ARG A 153 29.62 10.73 -16.69
CA ARG A 153 30.64 10.44 -17.71
C ARG A 153 30.28 10.95 -19.10
N MET A 154 29.00 10.87 -19.49
CA MET A 154 28.60 11.05 -20.88
C MET A 154 27.40 11.99 -21.07
N PHE A 155 26.28 11.75 -20.38
CA PHE A 155 25.03 12.45 -20.66
C PHE A 155 25.02 13.90 -20.19
N LEU A 156 25.45 14.18 -18.96
CA LEU A 156 25.50 15.54 -18.42
C LEU A 156 26.52 16.43 -19.16
N PRO A 157 27.76 15.97 -19.49
CA PRO A 157 28.66 16.74 -20.35
C PRO A 157 28.08 17.06 -21.73
N LEU A 158 27.33 16.13 -22.33
CA LEU A 158 26.67 16.37 -23.62
C LEU A 158 25.56 17.41 -23.48
N ALA A 159 24.73 17.30 -22.44
CA ALA A 159 23.68 18.29 -22.16
C ALA A 159 24.26 19.68 -21.88
N GLU A 160 25.37 19.77 -21.12
CA GLU A 160 26.09 21.02 -20.88
C GLU A 160 26.53 21.67 -22.19
N ARG A 161 27.15 20.91 -23.11
CA ARG A 161 27.58 21.45 -24.42
C ARG A 161 26.41 21.95 -25.25
N ILE A 162 25.27 21.25 -25.22
CA ILE A 162 24.05 21.67 -25.94
C ILE A 162 23.54 23.00 -25.35
N LEU A 163 23.50 23.12 -24.02
CA LEU A 163 23.02 24.31 -23.32
C LEU A 163 23.98 25.50 -23.43
N GLU A 164 25.29 25.26 -23.36
CA GLU A 164 26.32 26.28 -23.55
C GLU A 164 26.27 26.85 -24.98
N LYS A 165 26.11 25.98 -25.98
CA LYS A 165 25.86 26.42 -27.36
C LYS A 165 24.58 27.25 -27.46
N ALA A 166 23.50 26.82 -26.79
CA ALA A 166 22.24 27.55 -26.80
C ALA A 166 22.32 28.92 -26.10
N LEU A 167 23.14 29.04 -25.04
CA LEU A 167 23.40 30.30 -24.35
C LEU A 167 24.17 31.26 -25.26
N ASN A 168 25.23 30.78 -25.92
CA ASN A 168 26.05 31.58 -26.85
C ASN A 168 25.25 32.05 -28.07
N GLU A 169 24.28 31.25 -28.53
CA GLU A 169 23.38 31.60 -29.64
C GLU A 169 22.17 32.45 -29.20
N GLY A 170 22.08 32.85 -27.92
CA GLY A 170 21.04 33.76 -27.42
C GLY A 170 19.65 33.14 -27.27
N TYR A 171 19.55 31.83 -27.10
CA TYR A 171 18.26 31.13 -26.96
C TYR A 171 17.68 31.13 -25.53
N PHE A 172 18.41 31.64 -24.53
CA PHE A 172 17.92 31.78 -23.16
C PHE A 172 17.06 33.03 -23.05
N ARG A 173 15.79 32.86 -22.66
CA ARG A 173 14.82 33.98 -22.56
C ARG A 173 14.07 34.04 -21.23
N SER A 174 14.27 33.06 -20.34
CA SER A 174 13.55 32.98 -19.07
C SER A 174 14.44 32.47 -17.94
N HIS A 175 14.07 32.79 -16.70
CA HIS A 175 14.77 32.27 -15.52
C HIS A 175 14.68 30.74 -15.41
N LYS A 176 13.67 30.12 -16.02
CA LYS A 176 13.51 28.66 -16.06
C LYS A 176 14.59 27.99 -16.90
N ASP A 177 15.00 28.62 -18.00
CA ASP A 177 16.09 28.13 -18.86
C ASP A 177 17.42 28.18 -18.11
N LEU A 178 17.68 29.30 -17.41
CA LEU A 178 18.87 29.49 -16.60
C LEU A 178 18.91 28.49 -15.43
N HIS A 179 17.79 28.29 -14.74
CA HIS A 179 17.69 27.29 -13.67
C HIS A 179 17.95 25.86 -14.17
N PHE A 180 17.47 25.51 -15.37
CA PHE A 180 17.78 24.22 -15.98
C PHE A 180 19.29 24.06 -16.22
N TYR A 181 19.96 25.09 -16.73
CA TYR A 181 21.41 25.03 -16.94
C TYR A 181 22.20 24.95 -15.63
N ILE A 182 21.83 25.76 -14.63
CA ILE A 182 22.42 25.71 -13.28
C ILE A 182 22.24 24.33 -12.65
N SER A 183 21.06 23.72 -12.80
CA SER A 183 20.79 22.36 -12.32
C SER A 183 21.76 21.33 -12.94
N VAL A 184 22.03 21.42 -14.25
CA VAL A 184 23.01 20.55 -14.92
C VAL A 184 24.42 20.80 -14.37
N LEU A 185 24.84 22.05 -14.19
CA LEU A 185 26.16 22.38 -13.66
C LEU A 185 26.35 21.90 -12.21
N LYS A 186 25.34 22.06 -11.35
CA LYS A 186 25.33 21.54 -9.97
C LYS A 186 25.51 20.03 -9.94
N ARG A 187 24.79 19.30 -10.81
CA ARG A 187 24.93 17.83 -10.92
C ARG A 187 26.31 17.37 -11.39
N MET A 188 27.03 18.24 -12.11
CA MET A 188 28.42 18.02 -12.54
C MET A 188 29.47 18.48 -11.50
N GLY A 189 29.05 19.09 -10.39
CA GLY A 189 29.95 19.68 -9.39
C GLY A 189 30.68 20.95 -9.86
N LYS A 190 30.19 21.61 -10.92
CA LYS A 190 30.79 22.82 -11.50
C LYS A 190 30.24 24.09 -10.85
N TYR A 191 30.36 24.20 -9.53
CA TYR A 191 29.73 25.28 -8.74
C TYR A 191 30.29 26.67 -9.07
N SER A 192 31.60 26.80 -9.33
CA SER A 192 32.21 28.09 -9.70
C SER A 192 31.66 28.63 -11.03
N LYS A 193 31.39 27.74 -12.01
CA LYS A 193 30.78 28.13 -13.30
C LYS A 193 29.34 28.58 -13.10
N ALA A 194 28.58 27.90 -12.23
CA ALA A 194 27.21 28.30 -11.89
C ALA A 194 27.17 29.67 -11.18
N LEU A 195 28.10 29.93 -10.25
CA LEU A 195 28.23 31.22 -9.58
C LEU A 195 28.59 32.34 -10.57
N GLY A 196 29.52 32.07 -11.49
CA GLY A 196 29.89 33.01 -12.55
C GLY A 196 28.71 33.42 -13.42
N LEU A 197 27.83 32.47 -13.77
CA LEU A 197 26.61 32.76 -14.54
C LEU A 197 25.62 33.66 -13.80
N LEU A 198 25.46 33.48 -12.49
CA LEU A 198 24.57 34.30 -11.67
C LEU A 198 25.14 35.68 -11.35
N THR A 199 26.45 35.84 -11.43
CA THR A 199 27.15 37.11 -11.19
C THR A 199 27.36 37.92 -12.49
N ASP A 200 27.20 37.28 -13.66
CA ASP A 200 27.32 37.93 -14.96
C ASP A 200 26.12 38.84 -15.23
N SER A 201 26.30 40.13 -14.93
CA SER A 201 25.34 41.20 -15.22
C SER A 201 24.80 41.15 -16.67
N SER A 202 25.61 40.79 -17.66
CA SER A 202 25.19 40.81 -19.06
C SER A 202 24.16 39.73 -19.40
N VAL A 203 24.22 38.58 -18.74
CA VAL A 203 23.26 37.47 -18.91
C VAL A 203 22.05 37.71 -18.02
N MET A 204 22.28 38.15 -16.78
CA MET A 204 21.23 38.40 -15.80
C MET A 204 20.31 39.54 -16.20
N ASP A 205 20.86 40.67 -16.65
CA ASP A 205 20.07 41.83 -17.05
C ASP A 205 19.20 41.51 -18.28
N LYS A 206 19.76 40.79 -19.27
CA LYS A 206 19.00 40.34 -20.45
C LYS A 206 17.82 39.42 -20.11
N ILE A 207 18.00 38.50 -19.16
CA ILE A 207 16.93 37.58 -18.76
C ILE A 207 15.90 38.32 -17.90
N ASN A 208 16.34 39.18 -16.98
CA ASN A 208 15.44 40.02 -16.17
C ASN A 208 14.60 40.97 -17.04
N GLU A 209 15.17 41.54 -18.12
CA GLU A 209 14.47 42.37 -19.10
C GLU A 209 13.40 41.58 -19.89
N GLN A 210 13.65 40.30 -20.18
CA GLN A 210 12.76 39.45 -20.98
C GLN A 210 11.70 38.71 -20.15
N ASP A 211 11.91 38.55 -18.84
CA ASP A 211 11.06 37.78 -17.92
C ASP A 211 10.65 38.63 -16.70
N TYR A 212 11.23 38.40 -15.52
CA TYR A 212 10.96 39.16 -14.30
C TYR A 212 12.17 39.16 -13.38
N GLN A 213 12.34 40.16 -12.52
CA GLN A 213 13.45 40.17 -11.56
C GLN A 213 13.32 39.02 -10.54
N HIS A 214 14.28 38.09 -10.57
CA HIS A 214 14.28 36.92 -9.69
C HIS A 214 15.33 37.04 -8.56
N ASP A 215 14.96 36.65 -7.33
CA ASP A 215 15.87 36.60 -6.18
C ASP A 215 16.60 35.26 -6.12
N TYR A 216 17.91 35.26 -6.37
CA TYR A 216 18.77 34.07 -6.34
C TYR A 216 19.47 33.85 -4.99
N SER A 217 19.08 34.56 -3.91
CA SER A 217 19.77 34.51 -2.62
C SER A 217 19.95 33.09 -2.06
N ASP A 218 18.91 32.24 -2.09
CA ASP A 218 19.01 30.85 -1.64
C ASP A 218 20.02 30.03 -2.48
N CYS A 219 19.98 30.18 -3.80
CA CYS A 219 20.90 29.48 -4.70
C CYS A 219 22.34 29.98 -4.55
N LEU A 220 22.53 31.29 -4.35
CA LEU A 220 23.85 31.86 -4.08
C LEU A 220 24.40 31.39 -2.74
N LEU A 221 23.56 31.32 -1.70
CA LEU A 221 23.96 30.79 -0.40
C LEU A 221 24.40 29.32 -0.51
N GLU A 222 23.62 28.49 -1.22
CA GLU A 222 23.95 27.08 -1.47
C GLU A 222 25.25 26.92 -2.27
N LEU A 223 25.44 27.69 -3.35
CA LEU A 223 26.66 27.63 -4.17
C LEU A 223 27.91 28.04 -3.38
N ASN A 224 27.82 29.10 -2.58
CA ASN A 224 28.94 29.52 -1.72
C ASN A 224 29.22 28.51 -0.59
N ALA A 225 28.19 27.84 -0.08
CA ALA A 225 28.34 26.74 0.87
C ALA A 225 29.15 25.57 0.30
N GLU A 226 28.85 25.16 -0.94
CA GLU A 226 29.58 24.10 -1.66
C GLU A 226 31.02 24.51 -2.02
N LEU A 227 31.26 25.80 -2.26
CA LEU A 227 32.60 26.36 -2.52
C LEU A 227 33.41 26.60 -1.23
N GLY A 228 32.77 26.57 -0.06
CA GLY A 228 33.40 26.81 1.24
C GLY A 228 33.71 28.28 1.55
N ASP A 229 33.11 29.24 0.83
CA ASP A 229 33.32 30.67 1.09
C ASP A 229 32.44 31.17 2.24
N TRP A 230 32.94 30.99 3.46
CA TRP A 230 32.23 31.38 4.68
C TRP A 230 31.90 32.88 4.75
N SER A 231 32.78 33.74 4.25
CA SER A 231 32.61 35.20 4.36
C SER A 231 31.39 35.66 3.58
N GLU A 232 31.25 35.14 2.36
CA GLU A 232 30.15 35.45 1.48
C GLU A 232 28.86 34.76 1.93
N MET A 233 28.95 33.53 2.44
CA MET A 233 27.81 32.85 3.08
C MET A 233 27.21 33.67 4.22
N VAL A 234 28.04 34.18 5.15
CA VAL A 234 27.56 35.00 6.27
C VAL A 234 26.94 36.30 5.78
N ARG A 235 27.53 36.92 4.75
CA ARG A 235 27.00 38.16 4.15
C ARG A 235 25.61 37.91 3.55
N ILE A 236 25.47 36.90 2.70
CA ILE A 236 24.20 36.56 2.04
C ILE A 236 23.15 36.15 3.07
N ALA A 237 23.50 35.23 3.97
CA ALA A 237 22.58 34.76 5.01
C ALA A 237 22.15 35.92 5.94
N THR A 238 23.05 36.85 6.28
CA THR A 238 22.69 38.05 7.03
C THR A 238 21.65 38.87 6.29
N VAL A 239 21.84 39.15 4.99
CA VAL A 239 20.86 39.89 4.19
C VAL A 239 19.51 39.17 4.16
N MET A 240 19.51 37.84 4.05
CA MET A 240 18.28 37.04 4.11
C MET A 240 17.59 37.13 5.48
N LEU A 241 18.36 37.08 6.56
CA LEU A 241 17.85 37.12 7.93
C LEU A 241 17.38 38.51 8.37
N GLU A 242 17.95 39.59 7.83
CA GLU A 242 17.43 40.94 8.03
C GLU A 242 16.07 41.15 7.32
N LYS A 243 15.82 40.45 6.21
CA LYS A 243 14.51 40.43 5.55
C LYS A 243 13.51 39.56 6.32
N ASP A 244 13.92 38.36 6.72
CA ASP A 244 13.12 37.39 7.47
C ASP A 244 13.99 36.62 8.48
N SER A 245 13.87 36.97 9.75
CA SER A 245 14.66 36.36 10.82
C SER A 245 14.25 34.91 11.13
N ASP A 246 13.10 34.45 10.64
CA ASP A 246 12.64 33.06 10.74
C ASP A 246 13.09 32.20 9.54
N ASN A 247 13.89 32.74 8.61
CA ASN A 247 14.39 31.99 7.46
C ASN A 247 15.32 30.84 7.90
N TRP A 248 14.76 29.63 7.96
CA TRP A 248 15.48 28.43 8.40
C TRP A 248 16.50 27.91 7.37
N SER A 249 16.36 28.21 6.07
CA SER A 249 17.37 27.80 5.07
C SER A 249 18.71 28.48 5.37
N ALA A 250 18.67 29.77 5.70
CA ALA A 250 19.83 30.56 6.12
C ALA A 250 20.44 30.02 7.42
N TRP A 251 19.62 29.83 8.47
CA TRP A 251 20.08 29.30 9.76
C TRP A 251 20.72 27.91 9.62
N LYS A 252 20.06 27.00 8.91
CA LYS A 252 20.52 25.63 8.69
C LYS A 252 21.88 25.60 7.98
N THR A 253 22.04 26.36 6.90
CA THR A 253 23.31 26.43 6.15
C THR A 253 24.44 26.99 7.01
N LEU A 254 24.17 28.06 7.77
CA LEU A 254 25.16 28.62 8.70
C LEU A 254 25.55 27.62 9.80
N LEU A 255 24.59 26.92 10.40
CA LEU A 255 24.84 25.90 11.44
C LEU A 255 25.62 24.70 10.90
N GLN A 256 25.43 24.32 9.64
CA GLN A 256 26.16 23.20 9.02
C GLN A 256 27.65 23.50 8.85
N HIS A 257 28.01 24.74 8.49
CA HIS A 257 29.39 25.14 8.18
C HIS A 257 30.09 25.91 9.31
N GLY A 258 29.35 26.41 10.30
CA GLY A 258 29.88 27.29 11.34
C GLY A 258 30.77 26.63 12.40
N PHE A 259 30.83 25.29 12.46
CA PHE A 259 31.63 24.55 13.47
C PHE A 259 32.98 24.03 12.94
N GLN A 260 33.42 24.48 11.76
CA GLN A 260 34.69 24.02 11.17
C GLN A 260 35.92 24.59 11.89
N ASP A 261 35.82 25.81 12.41
CA ASP A 261 36.86 26.48 13.16
C ASP A 261 36.25 27.37 14.27
N GLU A 262 37.10 27.81 15.20
CA GLU A 262 36.67 28.56 16.38
C GLU A 262 36.14 29.96 16.04
N ASP A 263 36.72 30.61 15.03
CA ASP A 263 36.35 31.96 14.61
C ASP A 263 34.97 31.98 13.92
N LYS A 264 34.70 31.02 13.04
CA LYS A 264 33.37 30.79 12.47
C LYS A 264 32.33 30.51 13.54
N THR A 265 32.68 29.72 14.55
CA THR A 265 31.78 29.38 15.66
C THR A 265 31.42 30.66 16.45
N LYS A 266 32.40 31.53 16.72
CA LYS A 266 32.18 32.83 17.38
C LYS A 266 31.32 33.76 16.54
N VAL A 267 31.59 33.88 15.24
CA VAL A 267 30.79 34.70 14.31
C VAL A 267 29.34 34.21 14.29
N LEU A 268 29.13 32.89 14.19
CA LEU A 268 27.80 32.29 14.20
C LEU A 268 27.04 32.60 15.49
N LEU A 269 27.68 32.41 16.66
CA LEU A 269 27.05 32.72 17.95
C LEU A 269 26.69 34.21 18.05
N SER A 270 27.58 35.10 17.63
CA SER A 270 27.31 36.54 17.64
C SER A 270 26.10 36.92 16.77
N LEU A 271 25.92 36.23 15.65
CA LEU A 271 24.79 36.43 14.75
C LEU A 271 23.49 35.93 15.39
N ILE A 272 23.51 34.74 15.98
CA ILE A 272 22.36 34.17 16.71
C ILE A 272 21.95 35.11 17.84
N ASP A 273 22.89 35.55 18.68
CA ASP A 273 22.62 36.45 19.80
C ASP A 273 22.05 37.80 19.35
N ARG A 274 22.53 38.33 18.20
CA ARG A 274 21.99 39.54 17.59
C ARG A 274 20.52 39.35 17.23
N PHE A 275 20.18 38.29 16.50
CA PHE A 275 18.80 38.07 16.04
C PHE A 275 17.84 37.63 17.15
N VAL A 276 18.32 36.93 18.19
CA VAL A 276 17.52 36.66 19.40
C VAL A 276 17.11 37.97 20.10
N LYS A 277 17.99 38.98 20.13
CA LYS A 277 17.71 40.30 20.72
C LYS A 277 16.87 41.19 19.82
N GLN A 278 17.18 41.23 18.51
CA GLN A 278 16.51 42.07 17.53
C GLN A 278 15.09 41.58 17.21
N SER A 279 14.91 40.27 17.14
CA SER A 279 13.65 39.60 16.78
C SER A 279 13.22 38.63 17.88
N PRO A 280 12.87 39.11 19.08
CA PRO A 280 12.57 38.22 20.19
C PRO A 280 11.34 37.36 19.90
N ASN A 281 10.34 37.83 19.16
CA ASN A 281 9.12 37.04 18.91
C ASN A 281 9.27 35.98 17.80
N CYS A 282 10.40 35.94 17.12
CA CYS A 282 10.69 35.00 16.04
C CYS A 282 11.20 33.67 16.60
N ARG A 283 10.74 32.56 16.02
CA ARG A 283 11.02 31.19 16.50
C ARG A 283 12.39 30.69 16.07
N GLY A 284 12.79 31.00 14.83
CA GLY A 284 14.02 30.60 14.17
C GLY A 284 15.29 30.89 14.96
N PRO A 285 15.53 32.13 15.46
CA PRO A 285 16.75 32.45 16.20
C PRO A 285 16.91 31.63 17.50
N TYR A 286 15.82 31.36 18.21
CA TYR A 286 15.86 30.52 19.42
C TYR A 286 16.11 29.05 19.09
N LEU A 287 15.51 28.54 18.02
CA LEU A 287 15.81 27.20 17.52
C LEU A 287 17.27 27.08 17.06
N ALA A 288 17.80 28.11 16.39
CA ALA A 288 19.20 28.16 16.01
C ALA A 288 20.13 28.13 17.22
N LEU A 289 19.79 28.81 18.33
CA LEU A 289 20.54 28.74 19.58
C LEU A 289 20.48 27.34 20.24
N ILE A 290 19.30 26.70 20.20
CA ILE A 290 19.12 25.33 20.68
C ILE A 290 19.96 24.34 19.85
N ASP A 291 19.88 24.42 18.52
CA ASP A 291 20.63 23.57 17.61
C ASP A 291 22.15 23.85 17.72
N PHE A 292 22.55 25.11 17.90
CA PHE A 292 23.93 25.48 18.17
C PHE A 292 24.47 24.79 19.42
N SER A 293 23.73 24.86 20.53
CA SER A 293 24.08 24.20 21.80
C SER A 293 24.15 22.68 21.63
N ALA A 294 23.18 22.08 20.93
CA ALA A 294 23.18 20.65 20.65
C ALA A 294 24.39 20.22 19.79
N ASN A 295 24.78 21.02 18.79
CA ASN A 295 25.92 20.76 17.92
C ASN A 295 27.26 20.85 18.67
N LEU A 296 27.41 21.77 19.61
CA LEU A 296 28.57 21.85 20.52
C LEU A 296 28.69 20.57 21.36
N ILE A 297 27.58 20.16 22.00
CA ILE A 297 27.53 18.96 22.83
C ILE A 297 27.84 17.70 22.02
N LYS A 298 27.28 17.59 20.81
CA LYS A 298 27.49 16.45 19.91
C LYS A 298 28.94 16.33 19.44
N ARG A 299 29.62 17.46 19.24
CA ARG A 299 31.03 17.52 18.80
C ARG A 299 32.03 17.49 19.96
N GLY A 300 31.57 17.56 21.20
CA GLY A 300 32.43 17.60 22.39
C GLY A 300 33.22 18.91 22.54
N ILE A 301 32.73 20.01 21.96
CA ILE A 301 33.38 21.33 22.05
C ILE A 301 33.06 21.92 23.43
N GLN A 302 34.09 22.24 24.20
CA GLN A 302 33.93 22.90 25.50
C GLN A 302 33.51 24.35 25.29
N HIS A 303 32.31 24.70 25.75
CA HIS A 303 31.76 26.04 25.62
C HIS A 303 30.68 26.26 26.70
N PRO A 304 30.51 27.48 27.26
CA PRO A 304 29.48 27.75 28.26
C PRO A 304 28.06 27.35 27.82
N ASN A 305 27.73 27.59 26.54
CA ASN A 305 26.42 27.21 25.96
C ASN A 305 26.23 25.69 25.79
N ALA A 306 27.24 24.87 26.08
CA ALA A 306 27.14 23.41 26.12
C ALA A 306 26.96 22.88 27.56
N GLU A 307 27.01 23.74 28.58
CA GLU A 307 26.78 23.35 29.97
C GLU A 307 25.31 23.01 30.22
N GLU A 308 25.05 21.94 30.96
CA GLU A 308 23.67 21.48 31.24
C GLU A 308 22.83 22.56 31.94
N SER A 309 23.42 23.36 32.83
CA SER A 309 22.74 24.47 33.53
C SER A 309 22.22 25.52 32.55
N PHE A 310 23.04 25.89 31.56
CA PHE A 310 22.64 26.79 30.48
C PHE A 310 21.53 26.16 29.63
N CYS A 311 21.69 24.90 29.23
CA CYS A 311 20.70 24.20 28.41
C CYS A 311 19.33 24.07 29.09
N ILE A 312 19.30 23.83 30.40
CA ILE A 312 18.07 23.81 31.20
C ILE A 312 17.39 25.19 31.17
N ASN A 313 18.16 26.26 31.36
CA ASN A 313 17.64 27.63 31.31
C ASN A 313 17.11 27.99 29.91
N LEU A 314 17.84 27.61 28.86
CA LEU A 314 17.43 27.80 27.48
C LEU A 314 16.12 27.07 27.17
N ALA A 315 16.00 25.80 27.58
CA ALA A 315 14.78 25.02 27.43
C ALA A 315 13.59 25.63 28.18
N ASN A 316 13.81 26.11 29.41
CA ASN A 316 12.80 26.84 30.20
C ASN A 316 12.32 28.11 29.48
N GLN A 317 13.25 28.92 28.96
CA GLN A 317 12.93 30.15 28.24
C GLN A 317 12.14 29.85 26.96
N PHE A 318 12.55 28.83 26.20
CA PHE A 318 11.84 28.41 25.00
C PHE A 318 10.43 27.90 25.33
N PHE A 319 10.31 27.04 26.33
CA PHE A 319 9.02 26.49 26.78
C PHE A 319 8.07 27.60 27.25
N ALA A 320 8.55 28.57 28.05
CA ALA A 320 7.75 29.71 28.49
C ALA A 320 7.17 30.52 27.31
N LYS A 321 7.90 30.60 26.20
CA LYS A 321 7.51 31.39 25.03
C LYS A 321 6.63 30.64 24.03
N TYR A 322 7.04 29.43 23.68
CA TYR A 322 6.49 28.62 22.58
C TYR A 322 5.70 27.39 23.05
N GLY A 323 5.77 27.03 24.34
CA GLY A 323 4.97 25.93 24.90
C GLY A 323 3.46 26.18 24.81
N ARG A 324 3.04 27.45 24.80
CA ARG A 324 1.64 27.87 24.58
C ARG A 324 1.16 27.73 23.13
N LYS A 325 2.03 27.27 22.22
CA LYS A 325 1.70 27.02 20.81
C LYS A 325 1.72 25.51 20.53
N PRO A 326 0.89 25.00 19.60
CA PRO A 326 0.82 23.56 19.29
C PRO A 326 2.16 22.89 18.93
N ILE A 327 3.07 23.67 18.33
CA ILE A 327 4.38 23.23 17.84
C ILE A 327 5.43 23.07 18.95
N GLY A 328 5.26 23.72 20.11
CA GLY A 328 6.32 23.82 21.11
C GLY A 328 6.80 22.48 21.65
N ALA A 329 5.91 21.48 21.71
CA ALA A 329 6.28 20.13 22.10
C ALA A 329 7.17 19.44 21.05
N LEU A 330 6.90 19.63 19.76
CA LEU A 330 7.66 18.99 18.68
C LEU A 330 9.10 19.50 18.62
N ASP A 331 9.30 20.77 18.94
CA ASP A 331 10.62 21.43 18.93
C ASP A 331 11.53 20.96 20.07
N LEU A 332 10.95 20.74 21.25
CA LEU A 332 11.72 20.42 22.46
C LEU A 332 11.79 18.92 22.76
N SER A 333 10.73 18.14 22.50
CA SER A 333 10.57 16.77 23.03
C SER A 333 11.78 15.87 22.77
N TYR A 334 12.27 15.86 21.53
CA TYR A 334 13.35 14.97 21.10
C TYR A 334 14.74 15.58 21.29
N VAL A 335 14.84 16.89 21.50
CA VAL A 335 16.12 17.60 21.68
C VAL A 335 16.57 17.59 23.15
N LEU A 336 15.63 17.56 24.10
CA LEU A 336 15.92 17.56 25.54
C LEU A 336 16.88 16.44 26.00
N PRO A 337 16.76 15.17 25.57
CA PRO A 337 17.71 14.12 25.94
C PRO A 337 19.15 14.39 25.47
N PHE A 338 19.33 15.18 24.40
CA PHE A 338 20.65 15.56 23.90
C PHE A 338 21.24 16.75 24.66
N LEU A 339 20.40 17.73 25.01
CA LEU A 339 20.81 18.92 25.76
C LEU A 339 21.07 18.62 27.25
N ILE A 340 20.28 17.75 27.85
CA ILE A 340 20.36 17.37 29.27
C ILE A 340 20.67 15.87 29.35
N LYS A 341 21.96 15.55 29.40
CA LYS A 341 22.44 14.16 29.40
C LYS A 341 22.09 13.46 30.70
N SER A 342 22.22 14.14 31.84
CA SER A 342 21.82 13.62 33.15
C SER A 342 20.31 13.36 33.19
N GLU A 343 19.95 12.08 33.30
CA GLU A 343 18.55 11.65 33.41
C GLU A 343 17.87 12.23 34.65
N GLU A 344 18.55 12.24 35.80
CA GLU A 344 18.03 12.81 37.05
C GLU A 344 17.66 14.30 36.91
N LYS A 345 18.57 15.12 36.34
CA LYS A 345 18.29 16.55 36.11
C LYS A 345 17.17 16.76 35.09
N ARG A 346 17.12 15.95 34.04
CA ARG A 346 16.08 16.02 33.02
C ARG A 346 14.69 15.70 33.61
N LEU A 347 14.58 14.62 34.38
CA LEU A 347 13.34 14.25 35.06
C LEU A 347 12.93 15.30 36.10
N SER A 348 13.89 15.86 36.85
CA SER A 348 13.64 16.94 37.83
C SER A 348 13.13 18.22 37.16
N PHE A 349 13.75 18.64 36.05
CA PHE A 349 13.31 19.77 35.23
C PHE A 349 11.86 19.60 34.77
N ILE A 350 11.52 18.46 34.16
CA ILE A 350 10.17 18.23 33.66
C ILE A 350 9.15 18.08 34.80
N GLY A 351 9.54 17.42 35.89
CA GLY A 351 8.71 17.34 37.09
C GLY A 351 8.38 18.72 37.67
N THR A 352 9.33 19.67 37.59
CA THR A 352 9.10 21.07 37.99
C THR A 352 8.11 21.76 37.07
N LEU A 353 8.25 21.59 35.74
CA LEU A 353 7.30 22.13 34.75
C LEU A 353 5.86 21.64 35.00
N LEU A 354 5.68 20.34 35.26
CA LEU A 354 4.37 19.76 35.57
C LEU A 354 3.77 20.34 36.85
N LYS A 355 4.57 20.57 37.90
CA LYS A 355 4.11 21.20 39.15
C LYS A 355 3.69 22.65 38.94
N GLU A 356 4.43 23.42 38.15
CA GLU A 356 4.10 24.82 37.85
C GLU A 356 2.77 24.98 37.10
N ILE A 357 2.46 24.06 36.18
CA ILE A 357 1.21 24.10 35.41
C ILE A 357 -0.01 23.94 36.33
N HIS A 358 0.06 23.01 37.30
CA HIS A 358 -1.00 22.82 38.28
C HIS A 358 -1.26 24.07 39.14
N TYR A 359 -0.23 24.90 39.38
CA TYR A 359 -0.34 26.14 40.15
C TYR A 359 -0.81 27.33 39.30
N LYS A 360 -0.34 27.46 38.05
CA LYS A 360 -0.63 28.60 37.16
C LYS A 360 -2.06 28.64 36.62
N HIS A 361 -2.80 27.52 36.62
CA HIS A 361 -4.24 27.47 36.25
C HIS A 361 -5.15 28.39 37.10
N LYS A 362 -4.65 28.89 38.25
CA LYS A 362 -5.38 29.84 39.11
C LYS A 362 -5.05 31.32 38.87
N LEU A 363 -4.06 31.67 38.05
CA LEU A 363 -3.51 33.05 37.99
C LEU A 363 -3.17 33.60 36.59
N SER A 364 -3.37 32.86 35.49
CA SER A 364 -2.76 33.24 34.20
C SER A 364 -3.50 34.35 33.42
N SER A 365 -2.71 35.23 32.78
CA SER A 365 -3.14 36.27 31.83
C SER A 365 -3.24 35.78 30.38
N LEU A 366 -3.18 34.46 30.16
CA LEU A 366 -3.18 33.82 28.84
C LEU A 366 -4.61 33.51 28.39
N SER A 367 -4.82 33.39 27.08
CA SER A 367 -6.10 32.87 26.56
C SER A 367 -6.31 31.40 26.99
N ASP A 368 -7.57 30.97 27.04
CA ASP A 368 -7.91 29.59 27.43
C ASP A 368 -7.20 28.55 26.54
N ASP A 369 -7.18 28.75 25.21
CA ASP A 369 -6.51 27.84 24.28
C ASP A 369 -4.99 27.79 24.50
N GLU A 370 -4.36 28.92 24.80
CA GLU A 370 -2.92 28.98 25.11
C GLU A 370 -2.58 28.26 26.41
N ASN A 371 -3.44 28.36 27.43
CA ASN A 371 -3.29 27.61 28.68
C ASN A 371 -3.36 26.09 28.42
N VAL A 372 -4.32 25.64 27.60
CA VAL A 372 -4.45 24.23 27.23
C VAL A 372 -3.26 23.75 26.42
N HIS A 373 -2.78 24.53 25.45
CA HIS A 373 -1.59 24.17 24.68
C HIS A 373 -0.33 24.09 25.56
N TYR A 374 -0.18 25.02 26.51
CA TYR A 374 0.92 25.00 27.48
C TYR A 374 0.91 23.72 28.32
N GLU A 375 -0.26 23.31 28.80
CA GLU A 375 -0.45 22.07 29.55
C GLU A 375 -0.20 20.82 28.69
N VAL A 376 -0.75 20.76 27.48
CA VAL A 376 -0.51 19.66 26.52
C VAL A 376 0.98 19.55 26.18
N CYS A 377 1.68 20.68 26.01
CA CYS A 377 3.12 20.70 25.78
C CYS A 377 3.87 20.10 26.99
N ALA A 378 3.52 20.54 28.21
CA ALA A 378 3.81 19.91 29.50
C ALA A 378 3.87 18.37 29.45
N TYR A 379 2.69 17.80 29.23
CA TYR A 379 2.51 16.35 29.26
C TYR A 379 3.21 15.62 28.11
N ARG A 380 3.29 16.22 26.91
CA ARG A 380 4.04 15.65 25.78
C ARG A 380 5.53 15.56 26.08
N LEU A 381 6.11 16.63 26.65
CA LEU A 381 7.52 16.62 27.07
C LEU A 381 7.77 15.55 28.13
N ALA A 382 6.87 15.44 29.12
CA ALA A 382 6.92 14.42 30.16
C ALA A 382 6.91 13.00 29.58
N ARG A 383 5.94 12.67 28.72
CA ARG A 383 5.84 11.33 28.13
C ARG A 383 7.08 10.96 27.30
N THR A 384 7.52 11.83 26.40
CA THR A 384 8.69 11.56 25.53
C THR A 384 9.99 11.38 26.30
N ASN A 385 10.12 12.03 27.46
CA ASN A 385 11.33 11.97 28.29
C ASN A 385 11.24 10.96 29.44
N GLY A 386 10.22 10.09 29.45
CA GLY A 386 10.12 8.95 30.37
C GLY A 386 9.52 9.27 31.75
N VAL A 387 8.88 10.42 31.93
CA VAL A 387 8.15 10.74 33.18
C VAL A 387 6.79 10.03 33.13
N PRO A 388 6.45 9.18 34.12
CA PRO A 388 5.18 8.46 34.13
C PRO A 388 4.01 9.44 34.27
N LEU A 389 2.98 9.24 33.44
CA LEU A 389 1.77 10.06 33.47
C LEU A 389 0.63 9.33 34.18
N ASN A 390 -0.11 10.07 35.00
CA ASN A 390 -1.34 9.56 35.58
C ASN A 390 -2.51 9.81 34.63
N VAL A 391 -3.11 8.73 34.14
CA VAL A 391 -4.26 8.77 33.21
C VAL A 391 -5.44 9.55 33.80
N THR A 392 -5.64 9.48 35.13
CA THR A 392 -6.70 10.21 35.83
C THR A 392 -6.53 11.72 35.72
N ASP A 393 -5.29 12.21 35.80
CA ASP A 393 -4.97 13.65 35.76
C ASP A 393 -5.19 14.19 34.34
N LEU A 394 -4.73 13.46 33.32
CA LEU A 394 -4.95 13.80 31.90
C LEU A 394 -6.44 13.89 31.55
N ILE A 395 -7.23 12.90 32.01
CA ILE A 395 -8.67 12.84 31.76
C ILE A 395 -9.40 13.96 32.50
N SER A 396 -9.04 14.22 33.75
CA SER A 396 -9.65 15.31 34.54
C SER A 396 -9.39 16.67 33.89
N ALA A 397 -8.15 16.90 33.42
CA ALA A 397 -7.79 18.09 32.66
C ALA A 397 -8.56 18.19 31.34
N TYR A 398 -8.70 17.09 30.59
CA TYR A 398 -9.51 17.06 29.37
C TYR A 398 -10.97 17.43 29.65
N GLN A 399 -11.59 16.82 30.67
CA GLN A 399 -12.97 17.12 31.05
C GLN A 399 -13.17 18.58 31.42
N LEU A 400 -12.24 19.15 32.20
CA LEU A 400 -12.29 20.55 32.62
C LEU A 400 -12.31 21.48 31.40
N HIS A 401 -11.38 21.28 30.47
CA HIS A 401 -11.21 22.14 29.30
C HIS A 401 -12.32 21.94 28.27
N ALA A 402 -12.69 20.70 27.97
CA ALA A 402 -13.76 20.40 27.03
C ALA A 402 -15.11 20.95 27.49
N LYS A 403 -15.41 20.87 28.81
CA LYS A 403 -16.62 21.45 29.40
C LYS A 403 -16.63 22.98 29.32
N ARG A 404 -15.48 23.64 29.59
CA ARG A 404 -15.36 25.10 29.45
C ARG A 404 -15.66 25.56 28.02
N THR A 405 -15.09 24.88 27.02
CA THR A 405 -15.31 25.22 25.61
C THR A 405 -16.77 25.09 25.19
N GLN A 406 -17.49 24.07 25.68
CA GLN A 406 -18.92 23.91 25.41
C GLN A 406 -19.80 24.93 26.12
N LEU A 407 -19.46 25.31 27.36
CA LEU A 407 -20.19 26.35 28.11
C LEU A 407 -20.08 27.72 27.45
N LEU A 408 -19.02 27.97 26.69
CA LEU A 408 -18.83 29.18 25.89
C LEU A 408 -19.72 29.24 24.62
N GLY A 409 -20.57 28.22 24.39
CA GLY A 409 -21.55 28.22 23.31
C GLY A 409 -20.95 28.13 21.91
N LYS A 410 -19.68 27.72 21.78
CA LYS A 410 -19.09 27.41 20.48
C LYS A 410 -19.75 26.11 19.98
N ASP A 411 -20.28 26.12 18.74
CA ASP A 411 -20.69 24.91 18.03
C ASP A 411 -19.58 23.85 18.08
N ALA A 412 -19.93 22.57 17.82
CA ALA A 412 -18.95 21.50 17.72
C ALA A 412 -17.71 21.97 16.92
N PRO A 413 -16.49 21.81 17.46
CA PRO A 413 -15.32 22.46 16.93
C PRO A 413 -15.10 22.02 15.48
N LYS A 414 -15.12 23.00 14.57
CA LYS A 414 -14.85 22.81 13.14
C LYS A 414 -13.38 22.46 12.88
N GLU A 415 -12.53 22.71 13.86
CA GLU A 415 -11.09 22.48 13.87
C GLU A 415 -10.69 21.60 15.06
N ILE A 416 -9.43 21.15 15.12
CA ILE A 416 -8.93 20.33 16.22
C ILE A 416 -8.98 21.13 17.52
N ALA A 417 -9.66 20.61 18.54
CA ALA A 417 -9.70 21.25 19.84
C ALA A 417 -8.35 21.09 20.57
N PRO A 418 -7.81 22.14 21.22
CA PRO A 418 -6.56 22.04 21.97
C PRO A 418 -6.55 20.91 23.01
N ALA A 419 -7.68 20.70 23.69
CA ALA A 419 -7.86 19.65 24.70
C ALA A 419 -7.68 18.23 24.13
N ASP A 420 -7.93 18.01 22.84
CA ASP A 420 -7.79 16.71 22.19
C ASP A 420 -6.38 16.13 22.31
N GLY A 421 -5.36 16.98 22.53
CA GLY A 421 -4.00 16.54 22.83
C GLY A 421 -3.89 15.75 24.14
N LEU A 422 -4.68 16.11 25.16
CA LEU A 422 -4.72 15.41 26.46
C LEU A 422 -5.35 14.03 26.32
N LEU A 423 -6.46 13.93 25.60
CA LEU A 423 -7.13 12.66 25.34
C LEU A 423 -6.23 11.71 24.54
N GLN A 424 -5.55 12.21 23.50
CA GLN A 424 -4.59 11.41 22.74
C GLN A 424 -3.44 10.88 23.60
N LEU A 425 -2.93 11.67 24.55
CA LEU A 425 -1.93 11.21 25.51
C LEU A 425 -2.48 10.16 26.48
N ALA A 426 -3.70 10.35 26.99
CA ALA A 426 -4.34 9.37 27.86
C ALA A 426 -4.51 8.02 27.16
N ILE A 427 -4.92 8.02 25.89
CA ILE A 427 -5.02 6.80 25.08
C ILE A 427 -3.65 6.17 24.85
N SER A 428 -2.62 6.98 24.54
CA SER A 428 -1.26 6.48 24.40
C SER A 428 -0.73 5.85 25.70
N GLU A 429 -1.06 6.40 26.87
CA GLU A 429 -0.69 5.83 28.18
C GLU A 429 -1.47 4.56 28.51
N VAL A 430 -2.74 4.45 28.10
CA VAL A 430 -3.51 3.21 28.25
C VAL A 430 -2.93 2.08 27.40
N LEU A 431 -2.54 2.36 26.15
CA LEU A 431 -2.06 1.34 25.22
C LEU A 431 -0.58 0.97 25.44
N ASP A 432 0.26 1.97 25.71
CA ASP A 432 1.69 1.85 26.00
C ASP A 432 2.00 2.57 27.34
N PRO A 433 1.71 1.90 28.48
CA PRO A 433 1.96 2.46 29.80
C PRO A 433 3.45 2.53 30.13
N MET A 434 3.87 3.60 30.79
CA MET A 434 5.27 3.82 31.17
C MET A 434 5.78 2.79 32.19
N VAL A 435 4.89 2.34 33.07
CA VAL A 435 5.14 1.27 34.03
C VAL A 435 4.38 0.04 33.54
N GLU A 436 5.11 -1.03 33.20
CA GLU A 436 4.48 -2.24 32.69
C GLU A 436 3.54 -2.84 33.75
N PRO A 437 2.27 -3.09 33.41
CA PRO A 437 1.37 -3.78 34.32
C PRO A 437 1.86 -5.22 34.52
N SER A 438 1.67 -5.75 35.73
CA SER A 438 2.12 -7.10 36.12
C SER A 438 1.51 -8.26 35.32
N SER A 439 0.53 -8.00 34.43
CA SER A 439 -0.11 -9.01 33.59
C SER A 439 -0.40 -8.49 32.17
N CYS A 440 0.22 -9.11 31.17
CA CYS A 440 -0.07 -8.89 29.73
C CYS A 440 -1.50 -9.31 29.30
N GLU A 441 -2.28 -9.91 30.20
CA GLU A 441 -3.57 -10.56 29.90
C GLU A 441 -4.71 -9.61 29.51
N ASN A 442 -4.53 -8.28 29.64
CA ASN A 442 -5.59 -7.29 29.34
C ASN A 442 -5.36 -6.48 28.04
N SER A 443 -4.49 -6.92 27.12
CA SER A 443 -4.22 -6.22 25.85
C SER A 443 -5.50 -5.92 25.03
N PHE A 444 -6.36 -6.92 24.82
CA PHE A 444 -7.61 -6.74 24.07
C PHE A 444 -8.56 -5.72 24.74
N GLY A 445 -8.71 -5.78 26.08
CA GLY A 445 -9.51 -4.81 26.82
C GLY A 445 -8.99 -3.37 26.72
N ARG A 446 -7.67 -3.18 26.70
CA ARG A 446 -7.05 -1.85 26.49
C ARG A 446 -7.36 -1.30 25.10
N LEU A 447 -7.33 -2.14 24.07
CA LEU A 447 -7.72 -1.74 22.70
C LEU A 447 -9.20 -1.37 22.60
N LEU A 448 -10.09 -2.14 23.22
CA LEU A 448 -11.52 -1.82 23.28
C LEU A 448 -11.79 -0.50 24.02
N LEU A 449 -11.06 -0.24 25.11
CA LEU A 449 -11.16 1.00 25.86
C LEU A 449 -10.68 2.20 25.03
N ALA A 450 -9.54 2.06 24.34
CA ALA A 450 -9.00 3.09 23.46
C ALA A 450 -9.96 3.40 22.30
N ALA A 451 -10.52 2.38 21.65
CA ALA A 451 -11.51 2.55 20.59
C ALA A 451 -12.76 3.28 21.08
N TYR A 452 -13.23 2.95 22.29
CA TYR A 452 -14.35 3.63 22.93
C TYR A 452 -14.04 5.10 23.25
N TRP A 453 -12.90 5.41 23.86
CA TRP A 453 -12.51 6.79 24.13
C TRP A 453 -12.32 7.63 22.85
N LEU A 454 -11.81 7.03 21.78
CA LEU A 454 -11.68 7.72 20.49
C LEU A 454 -13.06 7.96 19.84
N ALA A 455 -13.91 6.94 19.75
CA ALA A 455 -15.17 7.02 19.00
C ALA A 455 -16.28 7.73 19.78
N GLU A 456 -16.48 7.38 21.06
CA GLU A 456 -17.63 7.79 21.86
C GLU A 456 -17.37 9.06 22.70
N ILE A 457 -16.10 9.43 22.89
CA ILE A 457 -15.72 10.65 23.62
C ILE A 457 -15.08 11.64 22.66
N GLY A 458 -13.92 11.29 22.10
CA GLY A 458 -13.10 12.19 21.28
C GLY A 458 -13.80 12.67 20.01
N LEU A 459 -14.19 11.75 19.12
CA LEU A 459 -14.80 12.08 17.83
C LEU A 459 -16.25 12.57 17.95
N LYS A 460 -16.97 12.22 19.02
CA LYS A 460 -18.27 12.85 19.33
C LYS A 460 -18.12 14.31 19.75
N TYR A 461 -17.07 14.61 20.52
CA TYR A 461 -16.74 15.98 20.92
C TYR A 461 -16.13 16.79 19.77
N SER A 462 -15.20 16.20 19.02
CA SER A 462 -14.36 16.84 17.99
C SER A 462 -14.39 16.01 16.70
N PRO A 463 -15.50 16.05 15.94
CA PRO A 463 -15.69 15.19 14.78
C PRO A 463 -14.70 15.48 13.65
N ALA A 464 -14.16 16.70 13.55
CA ALA A 464 -13.18 17.10 12.53
C ALA A 464 -11.73 16.61 12.81
N ASN A 465 -11.48 15.96 13.96
CA ASN A 465 -10.13 15.57 14.36
C ASN A 465 -9.60 14.36 13.56
N HIS A 466 -8.82 14.64 12.52
CA HIS A 466 -8.21 13.62 11.67
C HIS A 466 -7.17 12.75 12.40
N LEU A 467 -6.47 13.28 13.41
CA LEU A 467 -5.47 12.52 14.18
C LEU A 467 -6.12 11.40 14.99
N MET A 468 -7.22 11.72 15.71
CA MET A 468 -8.00 10.73 16.43
C MET A 468 -8.62 9.70 15.48
N ARG A 469 -9.08 10.15 14.31
CA ARG A 469 -9.69 9.28 13.31
C ARG A 469 -8.68 8.30 12.70
N LEU A 470 -7.47 8.76 12.39
CA LEU A 470 -6.38 7.90 11.93
C LEU A 470 -5.94 6.92 13.03
N ARG A 471 -5.84 7.34 14.30
CA ARG A 471 -5.55 6.43 15.43
C ARG A 471 -6.63 5.37 15.61
N LEU A 472 -7.90 5.74 15.51
CA LEU A 472 -9.02 4.79 15.55
C LEU A 472 -8.93 3.82 14.38
N SER A 473 -8.63 4.32 13.18
CA SER A 473 -8.41 3.48 11.99
C SER A 473 -7.26 2.48 12.19
N SER A 474 -6.14 2.87 12.81
CA SER A 474 -5.03 1.95 13.10
C SER A 474 -5.46 0.82 14.06
N ILE A 475 -6.26 1.13 15.08
CA ILE A 475 -6.78 0.15 16.03
C ILE A 475 -7.73 -0.85 15.36
N LEU A 476 -8.59 -0.36 14.46
CA LEU A 476 -9.59 -1.16 13.73
C LEU A 476 -9.02 -1.90 12.51
N SER A 477 -7.76 -1.65 12.14
CA SER A 477 -7.12 -2.21 10.94
C SER A 477 -7.03 -3.74 10.95
N PRO A 478 -6.85 -4.40 9.79
CA PRO A 478 -6.88 -5.87 9.68
C PRO A 478 -5.81 -6.57 10.54
N CYS A 479 -4.61 -6.00 10.59
CA CYS A 479 -3.50 -6.48 11.42
C CYS A 479 -3.44 -5.75 12.78
N GLY A 480 -4.29 -4.74 12.97
CA GLY A 480 -4.55 -4.13 14.27
C GLY A 480 -5.26 -5.13 15.18
N GLY A 481 -5.27 -4.85 16.47
CA GLY A 481 -5.78 -5.82 17.45
C GLY A 481 -7.31 -6.05 17.40
N LEU A 482 -8.09 -5.31 16.60
CA LEU A 482 -9.55 -5.43 16.49
C LEU A 482 -10.09 -5.90 15.12
N ALA A 483 -9.36 -5.73 14.00
CA ALA A 483 -9.77 -6.17 12.66
C ALA A 483 -11.24 -5.86 12.25
N CYS A 484 -11.73 -4.66 12.54
CA CYS A 484 -13.11 -4.22 12.25
C CYS A 484 -13.11 -3.25 11.05
N ILE A 485 -12.92 -3.81 9.85
CA ILE A 485 -12.65 -3.05 8.63
C ILE A 485 -13.85 -2.22 8.17
N GLY A 486 -15.09 -2.68 8.41
CA GLY A 486 -16.28 -1.95 8.00
C GLY A 486 -16.36 -0.56 8.64
N ARG A 487 -16.18 -0.48 9.96
CA ARG A 487 -16.08 0.76 10.73
C ARG A 487 -14.81 1.51 10.37
N GLN A 488 -13.68 0.83 10.20
CA GLN A 488 -12.43 1.46 9.76
C GLN A 488 -12.60 2.23 8.44
N LEU A 489 -13.23 1.62 7.44
CA LEU A 489 -13.44 2.25 6.14
C LEU A 489 -14.42 3.43 6.22
N LYS A 490 -15.43 3.39 7.09
CA LYS A 490 -16.27 4.57 7.37
C LYS A 490 -15.41 5.74 7.84
N GLU A 491 -14.48 5.52 8.76
CA GLU A 491 -13.57 6.55 9.25
C GLU A 491 -12.65 7.09 8.15
N LEU A 492 -12.07 6.21 7.34
CA LEU A 492 -11.20 6.60 6.23
C LEU A 492 -11.97 7.36 5.13
N MET A 493 -13.22 6.99 4.85
CA MET A 493 -14.08 7.73 3.91
C MET A 493 -14.40 9.13 4.41
N LEU A 494 -14.63 9.30 5.71
CA LEU A 494 -14.87 10.61 6.32
C LEU A 494 -13.63 11.52 6.25
N LEU A 495 -12.40 10.97 6.13
CA LEU A 495 -11.19 11.76 5.90
C LEU A 495 -11.17 12.40 4.49
N ASN A 496 -11.97 11.88 3.56
CA ASN A 496 -12.04 12.35 2.18
C ASN A 496 -10.65 12.46 1.52
N LEU A 497 -9.91 11.35 1.52
CA LEU A 497 -8.55 11.29 0.97
C LEU A 497 -8.53 11.66 -0.52
N LYS A 498 -7.88 12.78 -0.83
CA LYS A 498 -7.73 13.30 -2.20
C LYS A 498 -6.47 12.76 -2.86
N GLU A 499 -6.59 12.39 -4.14
CA GLU A 499 -5.48 12.13 -5.07
C GLU A 499 -4.28 11.42 -4.42
N ALA A 500 -3.15 12.12 -4.26
CA ALA A 500 -1.88 11.59 -3.74
C ALA A 500 -1.97 11.02 -2.31
N LEU A 501 -2.91 11.47 -1.48
CA LEU A 501 -3.12 10.90 -0.14
C LEU A 501 -3.62 9.45 -0.20
N ASN A 502 -4.26 9.04 -1.30
CA ASN A 502 -4.60 7.63 -1.49
C ASN A 502 -3.32 6.79 -1.60
N VAL A 503 -2.26 7.30 -2.24
CA VAL A 503 -0.98 6.60 -2.36
C VAL A 503 -0.28 6.50 -1.00
N SER A 504 -0.26 7.59 -0.24
CA SER A 504 0.52 7.67 1.00
C SER A 504 -0.20 7.15 2.26
N ILE A 505 -1.53 7.26 2.35
CA ILE A 505 -2.33 6.85 3.52
C ILE A 505 -3.23 5.65 3.20
N GLY A 506 -3.48 5.34 1.92
CA GLY A 506 -4.40 4.28 1.51
C GLY A 506 -4.01 2.89 2.01
N TYR A 507 -2.73 2.69 2.37
CA TYR A 507 -2.24 1.49 3.05
C TYR A 507 -2.97 1.21 4.37
N ALA A 508 -3.58 2.20 5.03
CA ALA A 508 -4.23 2.01 6.32
C ALA A 508 -5.32 0.92 6.30
N ALA A 509 -6.01 0.74 5.16
CA ALA A 509 -7.05 -0.28 4.98
C ALA A 509 -6.56 -1.57 4.30
N MET A 510 -5.31 -1.63 3.86
CA MET A 510 -4.75 -2.75 3.09
C MET A 510 -3.58 -3.35 3.84
N ALA A 511 -3.61 -4.64 4.08
CA ALA A 511 -2.54 -5.31 4.81
C ALA A 511 -2.29 -6.72 4.26
N PRO A 512 -1.05 -7.24 4.38
CA PRO A 512 -0.77 -8.63 4.11
C PRO A 512 -1.66 -9.57 4.95
N GLY A 513 -2.35 -10.50 4.31
CA GLY A 513 -3.14 -11.54 4.97
C GLY A 513 -4.40 -11.91 4.19
N PRO A 514 -5.28 -12.76 4.76
CA PRO A 514 -6.53 -13.19 4.13
C PRO A 514 -7.63 -12.13 4.18
N VAL A 515 -7.29 -10.85 4.02
CA VAL A 515 -8.19 -9.72 4.31
C VAL A 515 -9.36 -9.66 3.32
N LEU A 516 -9.10 -9.81 2.02
CA LEU A 516 -10.15 -9.88 1.00
C LEU A 516 -10.99 -11.16 1.12
N THR A 517 -10.39 -12.25 1.60
CA THR A 517 -11.12 -13.51 1.87
C THR A 517 -12.18 -13.34 2.94
N ILE A 518 -11.88 -12.57 3.99
CA ILE A 518 -12.80 -12.33 5.10
C ILE A 518 -13.83 -11.22 4.77
N PHE A 519 -13.39 -10.13 4.14
CA PHE A 519 -14.20 -8.91 4.00
C PHE A 519 -14.49 -8.48 2.56
N GLY A 520 -14.23 -9.36 1.58
CA GLY A 520 -14.31 -9.01 0.16
C GLY A 520 -15.72 -8.92 -0.42
N ASN A 521 -16.72 -9.62 0.13
CA ASN A 521 -17.96 -9.88 -0.60
C ASN A 521 -19.13 -8.91 -0.34
N ARG A 522 -20.12 -9.01 -1.23
CA ARG A 522 -21.40 -8.27 -1.21
C ARG A 522 -22.44 -9.09 -0.43
N PRO A 523 -23.24 -8.49 0.46
CA PRO A 523 -24.45 -9.15 0.91
C PRO A 523 -25.36 -9.43 -0.30
N LEU A 524 -25.77 -10.68 -0.50
CA LEU A 524 -26.95 -11.00 -1.32
C LEU A 524 -28.18 -10.47 -0.58
N SER A 525 -28.50 -9.19 -0.75
CA SER A 525 -29.85 -8.69 -0.48
C SER A 525 -30.29 -7.83 -1.66
N THR A 526 -31.14 -8.42 -2.49
CA THR A 526 -32.08 -7.71 -3.35
C THR A 526 -33.10 -7.04 -2.45
N THR A 527 -32.88 -5.79 -2.07
CA THR A 527 -33.88 -4.73 -1.82
C THR A 527 -33.18 -3.57 -1.12
N LEU A 528 -33.21 -2.40 -1.77
CA LEU A 528 -32.56 -1.12 -1.43
C LEU A 528 -31.05 -0.98 -1.77
N PRO A 529 -30.68 0.03 -2.58
CA PRO A 529 -29.30 0.44 -2.75
C PRO A 529 -28.87 1.20 -1.48
N ASP A 530 -28.41 0.50 -0.46
CA ASP A 530 -27.76 1.15 0.68
C ASP A 530 -26.45 1.80 0.21
N GLN A 531 -26.47 3.12 0.10
CA GLN A 531 -25.32 3.99 -0.20
C GLN A 531 -24.21 3.91 0.88
N THR A 532 -24.37 3.06 1.90
CA THR A 532 -23.55 2.98 3.11
C THR A 532 -22.74 1.67 3.22
N ASN A 533 -22.97 0.67 2.37
CA ASN A 533 -22.24 -0.60 2.44
C ASN A 533 -20.89 -0.51 1.72
N VAL A 534 -19.87 -0.12 2.49
CA VAL A 534 -18.48 -0.11 2.04
C VAL A 534 -17.97 -1.54 1.88
N ASN A 535 -17.53 -1.89 0.66
CA ASN A 535 -16.98 -3.20 0.31
C ASN A 535 -15.47 -3.07 0.05
N LEU A 536 -14.67 -3.99 0.61
CA LEU A 536 -13.21 -3.88 0.55
C LEU A 536 -12.64 -4.15 -0.85
N ILE A 537 -13.24 -5.04 -1.66
CA ILE A 537 -12.90 -5.21 -3.08
C ILE A 537 -13.11 -3.89 -3.81
N LYS A 538 -14.25 -3.22 -3.60
CA LYS A 538 -14.52 -1.91 -4.20
C LYS A 538 -13.48 -0.87 -3.78
N TYR A 539 -12.99 -0.92 -2.54
CA TYR A 539 -11.92 -0.03 -2.08
C TYR A 539 -10.60 -0.31 -2.81
N HIS A 540 -10.21 -1.57 -2.99
CA HIS A 540 -9.01 -1.94 -3.75
C HIS A 540 -9.13 -1.52 -5.23
N GLU A 541 -10.29 -1.77 -5.85
CA GLU A 541 -10.55 -1.34 -7.24
C GLU A 541 -10.56 0.19 -7.37
N MET A 542 -11.15 0.90 -6.40
CA MET A 542 -11.09 2.37 -6.32
C MET A 542 -9.65 2.87 -6.21
N MET A 543 -8.83 2.25 -5.36
CA MET A 543 -7.42 2.61 -5.18
C MET A 543 -6.66 2.48 -6.50
N VAL A 544 -6.77 1.33 -7.18
CA VAL A 544 -6.15 1.11 -8.50
C VAL A 544 -6.61 2.17 -9.51
N SER A 545 -7.92 2.42 -9.59
CA SER A 545 -8.50 3.41 -10.51
C SER A 545 -7.99 4.83 -10.23
N LYS A 546 -7.96 5.25 -8.96
CA LYS A 546 -7.48 6.58 -8.56
C LYS A 546 -6.01 6.78 -8.90
N VAL A 547 -5.15 5.80 -8.60
CA VAL A 547 -3.72 5.91 -8.92
C VAL A 547 -3.49 5.97 -10.43
N ARG A 548 -4.18 5.13 -11.22
CA ARG A 548 -4.12 5.20 -12.69
C ARG A 548 -4.60 6.55 -13.23
N SER A 549 -5.64 7.15 -12.62
CA SER A 549 -6.09 8.50 -12.98
C SER A 549 -4.99 9.54 -12.76
N ILE A 550 -4.31 9.51 -11.62
CA ILE A 550 -3.20 10.43 -11.31
C ILE A 550 -2.04 10.25 -12.29
N GLN A 551 -1.74 9.00 -12.68
CA GLN A 551 -0.72 8.73 -13.70
C GLN A 551 -1.06 9.39 -15.03
N ARG A 552 -2.28 9.20 -15.55
CA ARG A 552 -2.73 9.82 -16.81
C ARG A 552 -2.72 11.34 -16.75
N GLU A 553 -3.10 11.93 -15.61
CA GLU A 553 -3.04 13.38 -15.41
C GLU A 553 -1.60 13.89 -15.38
N THR A 554 -0.71 13.19 -14.69
CA THR A 554 0.71 13.54 -14.62
C THR A 554 1.39 13.38 -15.98
N GLU A 555 1.05 12.37 -16.77
CA GLU A 555 1.50 12.22 -18.16
C GLU A 555 1.06 13.41 -19.04
N SER A 556 -0.15 13.91 -18.82
CA SER A 556 -0.65 15.13 -19.50
C SER A 556 0.11 16.38 -19.04
N TRP A 557 0.38 16.52 -17.74
CA TRP A 557 1.20 17.61 -17.19
C TRP A 557 2.63 17.57 -17.74
N LEU A 558 3.21 16.39 -17.90
CA LEU A 558 4.52 16.18 -18.49
C LEU A 558 4.53 16.72 -19.93
N VAL A 559 3.59 16.30 -20.78
CA VAL A 559 3.45 16.83 -22.14
C VAL A 559 3.28 18.35 -22.15
N CYS A 560 2.44 18.88 -21.25
CA CYS A 560 2.24 20.32 -21.11
C CYS A 560 3.51 21.06 -20.68
N ALA A 561 4.34 20.47 -19.82
CA ALA A 561 5.59 21.06 -19.36
C ALA A 561 6.60 21.22 -20.49
N TYR A 562 6.71 20.22 -21.39
CA TYR A 562 7.52 20.32 -22.61
C TYR A 562 7.00 21.44 -23.54
N ARG A 563 5.67 21.53 -23.74
CA ARG A 563 5.04 22.55 -24.59
C ARG A 563 5.19 23.97 -24.02
N ARG A 564 5.10 24.12 -22.69
CA ARG A 564 5.23 25.39 -21.96
C ARG A 564 6.68 25.71 -21.55
N GLN A 565 7.65 24.93 -22.02
CA GLN A 565 9.08 25.15 -21.75
C GLN A 565 9.41 25.23 -20.25
N THR A 566 8.66 24.50 -19.41
CA THR A 566 8.86 24.48 -17.95
C THR A 566 9.78 23.33 -17.56
N PHE A 567 11.02 23.37 -18.07
CA PHE A 567 11.94 22.22 -18.05
C PHE A 567 12.42 21.83 -16.64
N SER A 568 12.47 22.78 -15.70
CA SER A 568 12.89 22.52 -14.32
C SER A 568 12.02 21.50 -13.57
N ARG A 569 10.74 21.36 -13.94
CA ARG A 569 9.77 20.46 -13.29
C ARG A 569 9.65 19.10 -13.94
N ILE A 570 10.18 18.92 -15.16
CA ILE A 570 9.99 17.68 -15.92
C ILE A 570 10.65 16.48 -15.22
N HIS A 571 11.82 16.69 -14.62
CA HIS A 571 12.49 15.66 -13.83
C HIS A 571 11.65 15.22 -12.61
N GLU A 572 11.03 16.16 -11.91
CA GLU A 572 10.15 15.85 -10.77
C GLU A 572 8.91 15.07 -11.23
N TYR A 573 8.31 15.44 -12.37
CA TYR A 573 7.16 14.73 -12.92
C TYR A 573 7.50 13.31 -13.39
N THR A 574 8.66 13.08 -14.01
CA THR A 574 9.08 11.72 -14.40
C THR A 574 9.37 10.85 -13.19
N GLN A 575 10.01 11.40 -12.15
CA GLN A 575 10.19 10.70 -10.87
C GLN A 575 8.85 10.39 -10.19
N PHE A 576 7.90 11.33 -10.21
CA PHE A 576 6.59 11.12 -9.63
C PHE A 576 5.81 10.02 -10.38
N LEU A 577 5.80 10.03 -11.72
CA LEU A 577 5.21 8.96 -12.54
C LEU A 577 5.83 7.59 -12.24
N TYR A 578 7.15 7.55 -12.13
CA TYR A 578 7.87 6.34 -11.77
C TYR A 578 7.41 5.81 -10.41
N LYS A 579 7.39 6.67 -9.37
CA LYS A 579 6.92 6.29 -8.02
C LYS A 579 5.47 5.84 -8.00
N LEU A 580 4.58 6.46 -8.78
CA LEU A 580 3.18 6.06 -8.88
C LEU A 580 3.02 4.67 -9.48
N GLY A 581 3.75 4.36 -10.56
CA GLY A 581 3.70 3.05 -11.23
C GLY A 581 4.31 1.91 -10.41
N HIS A 582 5.17 2.24 -9.47
CA HIS A 582 5.86 1.27 -8.61
C HIS A 582 5.42 1.38 -7.14
N SER A 583 4.29 2.03 -6.86
CA SER A 583 3.86 2.23 -5.48
C SER A 583 3.43 0.92 -4.83
N ASP A 584 3.91 0.69 -3.61
CA ASP A 584 3.51 -0.42 -2.75
C ASP A 584 1.99 -0.60 -2.62
N SER A 585 1.24 0.49 -2.38
CA SER A 585 -0.21 0.46 -2.20
C SER A 585 -0.97 0.05 -3.47
N LEU A 586 -0.48 0.46 -4.65
CA LEU A 586 -1.02 0.04 -5.95
C LEU A 586 -0.75 -1.45 -6.20
N LEU A 587 0.51 -1.88 -6.04
CA LEU A 587 0.93 -3.25 -6.34
C LEU A 587 0.32 -4.25 -5.33
N LEU A 588 0.16 -3.86 -4.07
CA LEU A 588 -0.56 -4.65 -3.07
C LEU A 588 -2.02 -4.82 -3.48
N ALA A 589 -2.70 -3.74 -3.87
CA ALA A 589 -4.09 -3.80 -4.27
C ALA A 589 -4.29 -4.72 -5.50
N GLN A 590 -3.43 -4.62 -6.50
CA GLN A 590 -3.50 -5.47 -7.69
C GLN A 590 -3.19 -6.94 -7.37
N SER A 591 -2.11 -7.20 -6.63
CA SER A 591 -1.71 -8.58 -6.29
C SER A 591 -2.76 -9.31 -5.45
N GLU A 592 -3.34 -8.65 -4.45
CA GLU A 592 -4.42 -9.22 -3.64
C GLU A 592 -5.71 -9.43 -4.44
N LEU A 593 -6.09 -8.50 -5.33
CA LEU A 593 -7.26 -8.66 -6.20
C LEU A 593 -7.10 -9.85 -7.16
N ILE A 594 -5.92 -10.00 -7.78
CA ILE A 594 -5.62 -11.12 -8.68
C ILE A 594 -5.67 -12.43 -7.89
N TYR A 595 -4.95 -12.50 -6.77
CA TYR A 595 -4.91 -13.70 -5.94
C TYR A 595 -6.31 -14.12 -5.48
N TYR A 596 -7.10 -13.18 -4.95
CA TYR A 596 -8.45 -13.45 -4.49
C TYR A 596 -9.36 -13.93 -5.64
N LYS A 597 -9.38 -13.23 -6.78
CA LYS A 597 -10.25 -13.57 -7.92
C LYS A 597 -9.89 -14.92 -8.54
N VAL A 598 -8.60 -15.25 -8.62
CA VAL A 598 -8.13 -16.49 -9.24
C VAL A 598 -8.23 -17.69 -8.30
N LEU A 599 -7.71 -17.59 -7.07
CA LEU A 599 -7.47 -18.75 -6.21
C LEU A 599 -8.47 -18.90 -5.07
N VAL A 600 -9.11 -17.81 -4.62
CA VAL A 600 -10.02 -17.86 -3.47
C VAL A 600 -11.48 -17.87 -3.92
N ALA A 601 -11.87 -16.96 -4.82
CA ALA A 601 -13.24 -16.79 -5.28
C ALA A 601 -13.70 -17.94 -6.20
N SER A 602 -12.79 -18.47 -7.03
CA SER A 602 -13.04 -19.58 -7.95
C SER A 602 -13.45 -20.85 -7.22
N ASN A 603 -14.56 -21.47 -7.60
CA ASN A 603 -15.06 -22.65 -6.90
C ASN A 603 -14.57 -23.96 -7.53
N SER A 604 -14.20 -23.93 -8.81
CA SER A 604 -13.65 -25.07 -9.54
C SER A 604 -12.37 -24.71 -10.28
N PHE A 605 -11.61 -25.73 -10.69
CA PHE A 605 -10.48 -25.59 -11.60
C PHE A 605 -10.84 -24.87 -12.91
N ASP A 606 -12.00 -25.19 -13.49
CA ASP A 606 -12.45 -24.59 -14.76
C ASP A 606 -12.67 -23.07 -14.57
N ASP A 607 -13.30 -22.66 -13.46
CA ASP A 607 -13.48 -21.25 -13.10
C ASP A 607 -12.13 -20.52 -12.93
N ALA A 608 -11.20 -21.15 -12.20
CA ALA A 608 -9.89 -20.58 -11.93
C ALA A 608 -9.06 -20.41 -13.21
N LEU A 609 -9.17 -21.36 -14.14
CA LEU A 609 -8.51 -21.32 -15.44
C LEU A 609 -8.99 -20.14 -16.29
N GLU A 610 -10.30 -19.88 -16.32
CA GLU A 610 -10.88 -18.72 -16.99
C GLU A 610 -10.34 -17.41 -16.39
N GLN A 611 -10.36 -17.28 -15.06
CA GLN A 611 -9.86 -16.09 -14.39
C GLN A 611 -8.35 -15.88 -14.64
N MET A 612 -7.54 -16.94 -14.63
CA MET A 612 -6.12 -16.83 -14.99
C MET A 612 -5.91 -16.29 -16.40
N GLY A 613 -6.70 -16.75 -17.38
CA GLY A 613 -6.66 -16.22 -18.74
C GLY A 613 -6.92 -14.71 -18.78
N ASN A 614 -7.88 -14.24 -17.98
CA ASN A 614 -8.24 -12.82 -17.90
C ASN A 614 -7.14 -11.94 -17.26
N PHE A 615 -6.36 -12.49 -16.30
CA PHE A 615 -5.36 -11.73 -15.55
C PHE A 615 -3.91 -11.96 -16.00
N ALA A 616 -3.64 -12.83 -16.99
CA ALA A 616 -2.29 -13.23 -17.36
C ALA A 616 -1.35 -12.06 -17.72
N SER A 617 -1.84 -11.08 -18.49
CA SER A 617 -1.06 -9.88 -18.84
C SER A 617 -0.83 -8.95 -17.65
N GLU A 618 -1.83 -8.81 -16.77
CA GLU A 618 -1.72 -8.00 -15.57
C GLU A 618 -0.71 -8.59 -14.59
N VAL A 619 -0.70 -9.92 -14.41
CA VAL A 619 0.30 -10.61 -13.57
C VAL A 619 1.72 -10.33 -14.05
N ALA A 620 1.97 -10.41 -15.36
CA ALA A 620 3.28 -10.12 -15.93
C ALA A 620 3.71 -8.66 -15.68
N SER A 621 2.80 -7.71 -15.94
CA SER A 621 3.05 -6.28 -15.72
C SER A 621 3.31 -5.94 -14.25
N VAL A 622 2.52 -6.49 -13.32
CA VAL A 622 2.68 -6.26 -11.88
C VAL A 622 4.01 -6.85 -11.39
N LYS A 623 4.40 -8.04 -11.86
CA LYS A 623 5.71 -8.63 -11.52
C LYS A 623 6.89 -7.80 -12.00
N GLU A 624 6.80 -7.24 -13.20
CA GLU A 624 7.85 -6.35 -13.72
C GLU A 624 7.97 -5.08 -12.85
N ALA A 625 6.84 -4.47 -12.47
CA ALA A 625 6.82 -3.31 -11.59
C ALA A 625 7.33 -3.63 -10.17
N LEU A 626 7.08 -4.83 -9.65
CA LEU A 626 7.55 -5.25 -8.32
C LEU A 626 9.07 -5.29 -8.19
N LEU A 627 9.83 -5.43 -9.29
CA LEU A 627 11.30 -5.40 -9.26
C LEU A 627 11.86 -4.08 -8.74
N ASN A 628 11.13 -2.98 -8.92
CA ASN A 628 11.55 -1.64 -8.48
C ASN A 628 10.48 -0.96 -7.61
N VAL A 629 9.77 -1.73 -6.79
CA VAL A 629 8.74 -1.23 -5.88
C VAL A 629 9.28 -0.14 -4.95
N CYS A 630 8.46 0.89 -4.73
CA CYS A 630 8.75 2.04 -3.89
C CYS A 630 7.85 2.05 -2.65
N ASP A 631 8.44 2.24 -1.46
CA ASP A 631 7.69 2.49 -0.23
C ASP A 631 7.21 3.95 -0.21
N ASN A 632 5.93 4.18 -0.49
CA ASN A 632 5.33 5.51 -0.48
C ASN A 632 4.45 5.76 0.76
N ARG A 633 4.46 4.86 1.74
CA ARG A 633 3.62 4.94 2.94
C ARG A 633 4.10 6.07 3.85
N ASP A 634 3.15 6.89 4.30
CA ASP A 634 3.43 7.97 5.24
C ASP A 634 3.05 7.55 6.67
N PHE A 635 4.07 7.27 7.48
CA PHE A 635 3.93 6.97 8.91
C PHE A 635 4.08 8.21 9.79
N SER A 636 4.45 9.37 9.20
CA SER A 636 4.75 10.62 9.91
C SER A 636 3.53 11.52 10.14
N VAL A 637 2.38 11.19 9.53
CA VAL A 637 1.14 11.99 9.61
C VAL A 637 0.68 12.22 11.05
N ILE A 638 0.87 11.25 11.94
CA ILE A 638 0.51 11.36 13.36
C ILE A 638 1.79 11.55 14.19
N PRO A 639 1.97 12.70 14.86
CA PRO A 639 3.11 12.89 15.74
C PRO A 639 3.06 11.92 16.93
N GLU A 640 4.15 11.17 17.15
CA GLU A 640 4.24 10.17 18.21
C GLU A 640 5.10 10.67 19.39
N PHE A 641 4.45 11.10 20.47
CA PHE A 641 5.11 11.47 21.73
C PHE A 641 5.38 10.24 22.60
N SER A 642 6.16 9.29 22.07
CA SER A 642 6.58 8.06 22.75
C SER A 642 7.99 8.22 23.32
N ARG A 643 8.30 7.50 24.42
CA ARG A 643 9.68 7.34 24.91
C ARG A 643 10.50 6.40 24.03
N ARG A 644 9.82 5.53 23.27
CA ARG A 644 10.48 4.52 22.44
C ARG A 644 11.19 5.23 21.31
N LYS A 645 12.49 4.96 21.15
CA LYS A 645 13.21 5.44 19.98
C LYS A 645 12.65 4.71 18.75
N PRO A 646 12.29 5.43 17.67
CA PRO A 646 11.94 4.78 16.43
C PRO A 646 13.11 3.87 16.01
N ASP A 647 12.82 2.59 15.76
CA ASP A 647 13.80 1.69 15.16
C ASP A 647 13.86 2.01 13.67
N PRO A 648 14.98 2.56 13.16
CA PRO A 648 15.11 2.91 11.75
C PRO A 648 14.98 1.69 10.83
N GLU A 649 15.21 0.47 11.33
CA GLU A 649 15.11 -0.75 10.54
C GLU A 649 13.67 -1.27 10.45
N ASN A 650 12.75 -0.81 11.31
CA ASN A 650 11.36 -1.26 11.29
C ASN A 650 10.65 -0.95 9.98
N GLN A 651 10.91 0.23 9.38
CA GLN A 651 10.32 0.57 8.09
C GLN A 651 10.75 -0.43 7.02
N LYS A 652 12.05 -0.71 6.98
CA LYS A 652 12.65 -1.62 6.02
C LYS A 652 12.12 -3.03 6.20
N ARG A 653 12.09 -3.58 7.43
CA ARG A 653 11.49 -4.90 7.71
C ARG A 653 10.03 -5.00 7.31
N CYS A 654 9.23 -3.96 7.62
CA CYS A 654 7.82 -3.92 7.24
C CYS A 654 7.65 -3.87 5.71
N PHE A 655 8.48 -3.10 5.02
CA PHE A 655 8.48 -3.02 3.57
C PHE A 655 8.95 -4.32 2.91
N ASP A 656 10.04 -4.92 3.40
CA ASP A 656 10.58 -6.19 2.91
C ASP A 656 9.55 -7.32 3.08
N HIS A 657 8.82 -7.34 4.20
CA HIS A 657 7.71 -8.26 4.43
C HIS A 657 6.57 -8.07 3.42
N LEU A 658 6.19 -6.82 3.15
CA LEU A 658 5.16 -6.48 2.17
C LEU A 658 5.58 -6.92 0.75
N CYS A 659 6.82 -6.65 0.35
CA CYS A 659 7.40 -7.07 -0.93
C CYS A 659 7.43 -8.60 -1.06
N ALA A 660 7.86 -9.30 0.00
CA ALA A 660 7.87 -10.75 0.04
C ALA A 660 6.44 -11.33 -0.10
N TRP A 661 5.46 -10.69 0.54
CA TRP A 661 4.05 -11.08 0.47
C TRP A 661 3.46 -10.93 -0.94
N MET A 662 3.64 -9.78 -1.59
CA MET A 662 3.15 -9.57 -2.96
C MET A 662 3.77 -10.56 -3.95
N ASN A 663 5.09 -10.80 -3.85
CA ASN A 663 5.78 -11.78 -4.67
C ASN A 663 5.22 -13.19 -4.43
N PHE A 664 5.04 -13.58 -3.17
CA PHE A 664 4.47 -14.88 -2.81
C PHE A 664 3.09 -15.10 -3.43
N ARG A 665 2.17 -14.14 -3.28
CA ARG A 665 0.81 -14.26 -3.84
C ARG A 665 0.86 -14.50 -5.35
N LEU A 666 1.65 -13.73 -6.09
CA LEU A 666 1.77 -13.85 -7.54
C LEU A 666 2.55 -15.09 -7.98
N ASP A 667 3.53 -15.55 -7.19
CA ASP A 667 4.25 -16.79 -7.43
C ASP A 667 3.34 -18.00 -7.26
N VAL A 668 2.47 -18.01 -6.26
CA VAL A 668 1.46 -19.07 -6.08
C VAL A 668 0.47 -19.10 -7.25
N VAL A 669 0.02 -17.93 -7.73
CA VAL A 669 -0.84 -17.84 -8.94
C VAL A 669 -0.11 -18.41 -10.17
N ASN A 670 1.15 -18.04 -10.39
CA ASN A 670 1.94 -18.57 -11.52
C ASN A 670 2.18 -20.08 -11.41
N LEU A 671 2.48 -20.58 -10.21
CA LEU A 671 2.71 -21.99 -9.96
C LEU A 671 1.44 -22.81 -10.22
N PHE A 672 0.28 -22.32 -9.77
CA PHE A 672 -1.01 -22.91 -10.11
C PHE A 672 -1.31 -22.84 -11.62
N GLY A 673 -0.91 -21.75 -12.29
CA GLY A 673 -0.97 -21.64 -13.75
C GLY A 673 -0.11 -22.67 -14.49
N ALA A 674 1.09 -22.99 -13.98
CA ALA A 674 1.91 -24.07 -14.52
C ALA A 674 1.25 -25.44 -14.31
N CYS A 675 0.68 -25.69 -13.13
CA CYS A 675 -0.10 -26.89 -12.84
C CYS A 675 -1.32 -27.02 -13.77
N SER A 676 -1.98 -25.89 -14.08
CA SER A 676 -3.13 -25.87 -14.97
C SER A 676 -2.74 -26.24 -16.41
N LYS A 677 -1.58 -25.77 -16.89
CA LYS A 677 -1.03 -26.20 -18.19
C LYS A 677 -0.74 -27.70 -18.22
N LEU A 678 -0.21 -28.26 -17.13
CA LEU A 678 0.00 -29.71 -16.99
C LEU A 678 -1.32 -30.47 -17.12
N VAL A 679 -2.36 -30.08 -16.38
CA VAL A 679 -3.69 -30.71 -16.45
C VAL A 679 -4.24 -30.64 -17.87
N MET A 680 -4.19 -29.47 -18.52
CA MET A 680 -4.69 -29.29 -19.88
C MET A 680 -3.95 -30.14 -20.93
N LYS A 681 -2.64 -30.37 -20.77
CA LYS A 681 -1.88 -31.28 -21.65
C LYS A 681 -2.09 -32.76 -21.31
N ALA A 682 -2.31 -33.10 -20.04
CA ALA A 682 -2.49 -34.48 -19.63
C ALA A 682 -3.88 -35.05 -19.98
N VAL A 683 -4.92 -34.22 -20.02
CA VAL A 683 -6.30 -34.65 -20.38
C VAL A 683 -6.34 -35.36 -21.75
N PRO A 684 -5.81 -34.79 -22.86
CA PRO A 684 -5.74 -35.49 -24.15
C PRO A 684 -4.94 -36.80 -24.08
N CYS A 685 -3.85 -36.84 -23.32
CA CYS A 685 -3.04 -38.06 -23.16
C CYS A 685 -3.84 -39.16 -22.45
N ILE A 686 -4.61 -38.82 -21.42
CA ILE A 686 -5.47 -39.76 -20.69
C ILE A 686 -6.59 -40.32 -21.58
N ASP A 687 -7.17 -39.49 -22.45
CA ASP A 687 -8.19 -39.91 -23.43
C ASP A 687 -7.62 -40.94 -24.44
N GLN A 688 -6.34 -40.80 -24.80
CA GLN A 688 -5.65 -41.66 -25.78
C GLN A 688 -5.21 -43.02 -25.24
N ILE A 689 -5.27 -43.27 -23.92
CA ILE A 689 -4.89 -44.56 -23.31
C ILE A 689 -5.64 -45.76 -23.94
N GLY A 690 -6.81 -45.54 -24.55
CA GLY A 690 -7.59 -46.55 -25.25
C GLY A 690 -7.33 -46.72 -26.75
N SER A 691 -6.58 -45.83 -27.41
CA SER A 691 -6.45 -45.79 -28.88
C SER A 691 -5.10 -46.22 -29.46
N GLY A 692 -4.07 -46.43 -28.63
CA GLY A 692 -2.69 -46.75 -29.06
C GLY A 692 -1.65 -45.84 -28.40
N GLU A 693 -0.36 -46.17 -28.58
CA GLU A 693 0.78 -45.58 -27.85
C GLU A 693 0.79 -44.04 -27.81
N LEU A 694 0.94 -43.49 -26.60
CA LEU A 694 1.23 -42.07 -26.39
C LEU A 694 2.51 -41.68 -27.14
N SER A 695 2.43 -40.67 -28.00
CA SER A 695 3.59 -40.11 -28.72
C SER A 695 4.72 -39.73 -27.75
N ASP A 696 5.95 -40.08 -28.10
CA ASP A 696 7.16 -39.72 -27.34
C ASP A 696 7.27 -38.21 -27.11
N GLU A 697 6.80 -37.39 -28.07
CA GLU A 697 6.74 -35.94 -27.94
C GLU A 697 5.80 -35.50 -26.82
N SER A 698 4.62 -36.13 -26.71
CA SER A 698 3.64 -35.82 -25.65
C SER A 698 4.13 -36.25 -24.27
N ARG A 699 4.84 -37.39 -24.18
CA ARG A 699 5.47 -37.85 -22.94
C ARG A 699 6.58 -36.92 -22.49
N LYS A 700 7.43 -36.49 -23.44
CA LYS A 700 8.49 -35.53 -23.17
C LYS A 700 7.93 -34.19 -22.69
N ASP A 701 6.92 -33.67 -23.38
CA ASP A 701 6.22 -32.43 -23.01
C ASP A 701 5.67 -32.45 -21.58
N LEU A 702 5.09 -33.58 -21.14
CA LEU A 702 4.59 -33.74 -19.78
C LEU A 702 5.72 -33.81 -18.74
N LYS A 703 6.81 -34.52 -19.04
CA LYS A 703 8.01 -34.58 -18.19
C LYS A 703 8.66 -33.22 -18.01
N ASP A 704 8.83 -32.48 -19.10
CA ASP A 704 9.42 -31.14 -19.10
C ASP A 704 8.56 -30.17 -18.26
N LEU A 705 7.23 -30.29 -18.32
CA LEU A 705 6.32 -29.50 -17.49
C LEU A 705 6.39 -29.89 -16.00
N VAL A 706 6.45 -31.18 -15.69
CA VAL A 706 6.62 -31.67 -14.31
C VAL A 706 7.94 -31.17 -13.71
N GLU A 707 9.03 -31.27 -14.46
CA GLU A 707 10.35 -30.75 -14.04
C GLU A 707 10.31 -29.23 -13.85
N THR A 708 9.65 -28.50 -14.74
CA THR A 708 9.46 -27.04 -14.62
C THR A 708 8.70 -26.69 -13.33
N ILE A 709 7.61 -27.40 -13.02
CA ILE A 709 6.81 -27.18 -11.80
C ILE A 709 7.64 -27.50 -10.56
N GLU A 710 8.39 -28.60 -10.58
CA GLU A 710 9.27 -28.98 -9.47
C GLU A 710 10.35 -27.94 -9.22
N ASN A 711 11.05 -27.49 -10.27
CA ASN A 711 12.03 -26.43 -10.17
C ASN A 711 11.43 -25.11 -9.66
N GLN A 712 10.25 -24.73 -10.14
CA GLN A 712 9.55 -23.53 -9.68
C GLN A 712 9.13 -23.62 -8.21
N SER A 713 8.57 -24.76 -7.78
CA SER A 713 8.15 -24.98 -6.39
C SER A 713 9.35 -25.01 -5.43
N ASN A 714 10.42 -25.72 -5.77
CA ASN A 714 11.65 -25.78 -4.97
C ASN A 714 12.33 -24.41 -4.89
N SER A 715 12.37 -23.67 -6.00
CA SER A 715 12.89 -22.30 -6.04
C SER A 715 12.05 -21.35 -5.18
N LEU A 716 10.72 -21.44 -5.24
CA LEU A 716 9.81 -20.65 -4.41
C LEU A 716 10.08 -20.89 -2.92
N ILE A 717 10.04 -22.14 -2.47
CA ILE A 717 10.23 -22.49 -1.05
C ILE A 717 11.63 -22.10 -0.56
N SER A 718 12.67 -22.34 -1.37
CA SER A 718 14.05 -22.00 -1.02
C SER A 718 14.23 -20.49 -0.89
N ARG A 719 13.69 -19.69 -1.83
CA ARG A 719 13.72 -18.22 -1.76
C ARG A 719 12.98 -17.71 -0.53
N MET A 720 11.80 -18.27 -0.22
CA MET A 720 10.99 -17.82 0.92
C MET A 720 11.65 -18.13 2.25
N LYS A 721 12.22 -19.34 2.43
CA LYS A 721 12.92 -19.72 3.66
C LYS A 721 14.24 -18.97 3.86
N ALA A 722 14.84 -18.44 2.80
CA ALA A 722 16.08 -17.66 2.88
C ALA A 722 15.85 -16.18 3.26
N MET A 723 14.60 -15.69 3.23
CA MET A 723 14.28 -14.29 3.55
C MET A 723 14.31 -14.05 5.07
N GLU A 724 15.00 -13.01 5.51
CA GLU A 724 15.12 -12.63 6.94
C GLU A 724 13.75 -12.36 7.61
N VAL A 725 12.79 -11.82 6.86
CA VAL A 725 11.42 -11.53 7.35
C VAL A 725 10.57 -12.79 7.59
N VAL A 726 11.01 -13.96 7.12
CA VAL A 726 10.32 -15.24 7.31
C VAL A 726 10.96 -15.98 8.47
N THR A 727 10.33 -15.90 9.64
CA THR A 727 10.86 -16.48 10.87
C THR A 727 10.19 -17.81 11.17
N SER A 728 10.99 -18.85 11.40
CA SER A 728 10.48 -20.13 11.91
C SER A 728 9.85 -19.95 13.30
N PHE A 729 8.72 -20.60 13.54
CA PHE A 729 8.09 -20.62 14.86
C PHE A 729 7.60 -22.04 15.21
N ASP A 730 7.50 -22.29 16.52
CA ASP A 730 6.97 -23.56 17.04
C ASP A 730 5.44 -23.57 16.90
N CYS A 731 4.93 -24.37 15.95
CA CYS A 731 3.49 -24.49 15.69
C CYS A 731 2.70 -24.92 16.93
N THR A 732 3.29 -25.68 17.85
CA THR A 732 2.60 -26.16 19.06
C THR A 732 2.42 -25.09 20.13
N LYS A 733 3.29 -24.06 20.12
CA LYS A 733 3.25 -22.91 21.06
C LYS A 733 2.63 -21.67 20.46
N PHE A 734 2.28 -21.72 19.18
CA PHE A 734 1.64 -20.64 18.46
C PHE A 734 0.32 -20.23 19.12
N LYS A 735 0.00 -18.95 19.09
CA LYS A 735 -1.30 -18.41 19.51
C LYS A 735 -1.83 -17.52 18.40
N TYR A 736 -3.12 -17.62 18.08
CA TYR A 736 -3.72 -16.79 17.03
C TYR A 736 -3.57 -15.29 17.28
N VAL A 737 -3.51 -14.86 18.54
CA VAL A 737 -3.21 -13.45 18.90
C VAL A 737 -1.81 -12.99 18.46
N ASP A 738 -0.86 -13.90 18.23
CA ASP A 738 0.49 -13.57 17.75
C ASP A 738 0.47 -13.09 16.27
N LEU A 739 -0.65 -13.28 15.55
CA LEU A 739 -0.86 -12.78 14.19
C LEU A 739 -1.24 -11.29 14.14
N LEU A 740 -1.63 -10.70 15.26
CA LEU A 740 -2.06 -9.31 15.38
C LEU A 740 -1.01 -8.47 16.12
N LEU A 741 -1.06 -7.16 15.93
CA LEU A 741 -0.27 -6.22 16.72
C LEU A 741 -0.75 -6.16 18.17
N THR A 742 0.20 -6.07 19.10
CA THR A 742 -0.11 -5.84 20.52
C THR A 742 -0.54 -4.40 20.76
N SER A 743 -1.18 -4.14 21.91
CA SER A 743 -1.61 -2.78 22.29
C SER A 743 -0.45 -1.78 22.30
N GLU A 744 0.75 -2.20 22.72
CA GLU A 744 1.93 -1.33 22.80
C GLU A 744 2.55 -1.02 21.43
N ALA A 745 2.30 -1.87 20.43
CA ALA A 745 2.92 -1.78 19.11
C ALA A 745 2.08 -0.95 18.12
N ILE A 746 0.78 -0.81 18.37
CA ILE A 746 -0.19 -0.32 17.37
C ILE A 746 -0.01 1.14 16.95
N PHE A 747 0.62 1.96 17.81
CA PHE A 747 0.89 3.37 17.55
C PHE A 747 2.35 3.67 17.24
N ILE A 748 3.22 2.66 17.25
CA ILE A 748 4.61 2.84 16.81
C ILE A 748 4.59 3.11 15.30
N SER A 749 5.27 4.15 14.88
CA SER A 749 5.37 4.54 13.46
C SER A 749 6.80 4.44 12.95
N PRO A 750 7.11 3.54 11.99
CA PRO A 750 6.25 2.49 11.41
C PRO A 750 5.96 1.35 12.39
N PRO A 751 4.80 0.67 12.26
CA PRO A 751 4.45 -0.42 13.16
C PRO A 751 5.41 -1.61 12.97
N PRO A 752 5.87 -2.25 14.06
CA PRO A 752 6.66 -3.47 13.95
C PRO A 752 5.81 -4.60 13.36
N LEU A 753 6.44 -5.67 12.89
CA LEU A 753 5.72 -6.87 12.48
C LEU A 753 5.11 -7.57 13.71
N PRO A 754 3.95 -8.24 13.57
CA PRO A 754 3.41 -9.13 14.61
C PRO A 754 4.43 -10.22 14.98
N LYS A 755 4.29 -10.76 16.19
CA LYS A 755 5.18 -11.82 16.71
C LYS A 755 5.26 -13.03 15.77
N THR A 756 4.16 -13.36 15.11
CA THR A 756 4.15 -14.28 13.97
C THR A 756 3.53 -13.55 12.78
N ASN A 757 4.36 -13.04 11.87
CA ASN A 757 3.88 -12.35 10.68
C ASN A 757 3.19 -13.31 9.69
N MET A 758 2.31 -12.78 8.84
CA MET A 758 1.53 -13.57 7.89
C MET A 758 2.39 -14.42 6.93
N MET A 759 3.54 -13.91 6.50
CA MET A 759 4.41 -14.67 5.59
C MET A 759 4.94 -15.93 6.28
N SER A 760 5.42 -15.79 7.51
CA SER A 760 5.92 -16.89 8.32
C SER A 760 4.83 -17.94 8.54
N PHE A 761 3.59 -17.51 8.85
CA PHE A 761 2.47 -18.43 9.06
C PHE A 761 2.08 -19.18 7.78
N TYR A 762 2.08 -18.53 6.61
CA TYR A 762 1.76 -19.20 5.34
C TYR A 762 2.87 -20.17 4.89
N VAL A 763 4.14 -19.80 5.08
CA VAL A 763 5.30 -20.62 4.69
C VAL A 763 5.46 -21.86 5.56
N HIS A 764 5.36 -21.70 6.89
CA HIS A 764 5.59 -22.79 7.83
C HIS A 764 4.32 -23.52 8.26
N GLY A 765 3.14 -22.95 7.99
CA GLY A 765 1.85 -23.49 8.38
C GLY A 765 1.17 -24.37 7.33
N PRO A 766 -0.11 -24.71 7.56
CA PRO A 766 -0.89 -25.65 6.73
C PRO A 766 -1.04 -25.26 5.25
N PHE A 767 -1.00 -23.96 4.92
CA PHE A 767 -1.20 -23.49 3.55
C PHE A 767 -0.16 -24.08 2.58
N THR A 768 1.13 -23.96 2.91
CA THR A 768 2.21 -24.48 2.06
C THR A 768 2.19 -26.00 1.98
N GLN A 769 1.81 -26.68 3.08
CA GLN A 769 1.67 -28.14 3.08
C GLN A 769 0.63 -28.60 2.05
N ILE A 770 -0.52 -27.93 1.97
CA ILE A 770 -1.55 -28.23 0.97
C ILE A 770 -1.15 -27.83 -0.45
N LEU A 771 -0.46 -26.69 -0.61
CA LEU A 771 0.07 -26.30 -1.92
C LEU A 771 0.98 -27.39 -2.49
N MET A 772 1.93 -27.89 -1.69
CA MET A 772 2.85 -28.95 -2.10
C MET A 772 2.14 -30.28 -2.32
N ALA A 773 1.23 -30.68 -1.41
CA ALA A 773 0.46 -31.92 -1.56
C ALA A 773 -0.42 -31.93 -2.82
N GLY A 774 -0.98 -30.77 -3.21
CA GLY A 774 -1.75 -30.60 -4.44
C GLY A 774 -0.89 -30.73 -5.70
N ILE A 775 0.32 -30.17 -5.68
CA ILE A 775 1.30 -30.32 -6.76
C ILE A 775 1.71 -31.80 -6.89
N ASP A 776 2.03 -32.46 -5.78
CA ASP A 776 2.44 -33.86 -5.76
C ASP A 776 1.33 -34.80 -6.27
N LEU A 777 0.06 -34.51 -5.97
CA LEU A 777 -1.09 -35.22 -6.53
C LEU A 777 -1.10 -35.16 -8.07
N LEU A 778 -0.94 -33.97 -8.66
CA LEU A 778 -0.98 -33.81 -10.13
C LEU A 778 0.25 -34.45 -10.80
N LYS A 779 1.43 -34.33 -10.18
CA LYS A 779 2.66 -35.02 -10.63
C LYS A 779 2.47 -36.53 -10.60
N TYR A 780 1.90 -37.05 -9.52
CA TYR A 780 1.64 -38.48 -9.35
C TYR A 780 0.68 -39.01 -10.42
N LEU A 781 -0.45 -38.34 -10.66
CA LEU A 781 -1.39 -38.70 -11.74
C LEU A 781 -0.72 -38.70 -13.12
N THR A 782 0.19 -37.77 -13.37
CA THR A 782 0.94 -37.71 -14.63
C THR A 782 1.94 -38.87 -14.74
N ALA A 783 2.65 -39.20 -13.67
CA ALA A 783 3.62 -40.30 -13.65
C ALA A 783 2.97 -41.67 -13.90
N LEU A 784 1.70 -41.86 -13.51
CA LEU A 784 0.97 -43.10 -13.77
C LEU A 784 0.76 -43.38 -15.27
N LEU A 785 0.84 -42.38 -16.13
CA LEU A 785 0.78 -42.57 -17.59
C LEU A 785 1.95 -43.40 -18.15
N ASP A 786 3.09 -43.36 -17.47
CA ASP A 786 4.30 -44.10 -17.86
C ASP A 786 4.46 -45.44 -17.11
N ASN A 787 3.56 -45.76 -16.17
CA ASN A 787 3.69 -46.96 -15.36
C ASN A 787 3.16 -48.22 -16.09
N ALA A 788 4.07 -49.09 -16.52
CA ALA A 788 3.74 -50.34 -17.21
C ALA A 788 3.53 -51.53 -16.26
N SER A 789 3.70 -51.36 -14.95
CA SER A 789 3.55 -52.46 -13.98
C SER A 789 2.09 -52.89 -13.83
N ASN A 790 1.85 -54.20 -13.82
CA ASN A 790 0.53 -54.78 -13.52
C ASN A 790 0.28 -54.99 -12.02
N GLU A 791 1.25 -54.65 -11.15
CA GLU A 791 1.06 -54.75 -9.71
C GLU A 791 0.03 -53.71 -9.23
N PRO A 792 -0.89 -54.10 -8.31
CA PRO A 792 -1.82 -53.15 -7.69
C PRO A 792 -1.03 -52.10 -6.90
N LEU A 793 -1.50 -50.85 -6.92
CA LEU A 793 -0.87 -49.79 -6.14
C LEU A 793 -0.87 -50.17 -4.64
N ASP A 794 0.28 -49.98 -3.98
CA ASP A 794 0.38 -50.10 -2.53
C ASP A 794 -0.36 -48.91 -1.88
N MET A 795 -1.61 -49.15 -1.51
CA MET A 795 -2.53 -48.13 -1.00
C MET A 795 -2.10 -47.57 0.36
N GLU A 796 -1.31 -48.30 1.15
CA GLU A 796 -0.76 -47.82 2.42
C GLU A 796 0.43 -46.87 2.22
N LYS A 797 1.19 -47.04 1.13
CA LYS A 797 2.27 -46.11 0.72
C LYS A 797 1.77 -44.88 -0.03
N CYS A 798 0.55 -44.90 -0.56
CA CYS A 798 -0.05 -43.76 -1.22
C CYS A 798 -0.46 -42.72 -0.16
N ALA A 799 0.51 -41.94 0.35
CA ALA A 799 0.29 -40.91 1.39
C ALA A 799 -0.61 -39.74 0.93
N LEU A 800 -1.02 -39.73 -0.35
CA LEU A 800 -1.84 -38.72 -1.03
C LEU A 800 -3.06 -38.26 -0.22
N PRO A 801 -3.91 -39.16 0.35
CA PRO A 801 -5.11 -38.75 1.07
C PRO A 801 -4.79 -38.05 2.39
N ARG A 802 -3.76 -38.52 3.11
CA ARG A 802 -3.32 -37.90 4.37
C ARG A 802 -2.78 -36.49 4.11
N CYS A 803 -1.93 -36.34 3.09
CA CYS A 803 -1.26 -35.07 2.81
C CYS A 803 -2.19 -33.89 2.45
N LEU A 804 -3.38 -34.13 1.85
CA LEU A 804 -4.28 -33.07 1.40
C LEU A 804 -5.35 -32.67 2.43
N SER A 805 -5.70 -33.55 3.37
CA SER A 805 -6.71 -33.28 4.40
C SER A 805 -6.11 -33.00 5.78
N GLU A 806 -5.00 -33.65 6.15
CA GLU A 806 -4.38 -33.55 7.47
C GLU A 806 -4.00 -32.11 7.87
N PRO A 807 -3.41 -31.26 6.99
CA PRO A 807 -3.13 -29.87 7.36
C PRO A 807 -4.39 -29.06 7.69
N LEU A 808 -5.52 -29.37 7.03
CA LEU A 808 -6.81 -28.74 7.31
C LEU A 808 -7.46 -29.27 8.60
N LEU A 809 -7.26 -30.55 8.93
CA LEU A 809 -7.73 -31.16 10.18
C LEU A 809 -7.10 -30.50 11.42
N GLN A 810 -5.91 -29.90 11.31
CA GLN A 810 -5.28 -29.14 12.40
C GLN A 810 -6.15 -27.96 12.86
N PHE A 811 -6.81 -27.25 11.93
CA PHE A 811 -7.67 -26.10 12.28
C PHE A 811 -8.89 -26.49 13.12
N ILE A 812 -9.34 -27.75 13.03
CA ILE A 812 -10.48 -28.27 13.81
C ILE A 812 -10.05 -29.14 15.00
N GLY A 813 -8.74 -29.31 15.23
CA GLY A 813 -8.20 -30.03 16.38
C GLY A 813 -8.15 -31.56 16.25
N GLU A 814 -8.27 -32.07 15.02
CA GLU A 814 -8.29 -33.52 14.75
C GLU A 814 -6.94 -34.06 14.26
N SER A 815 -5.94 -33.18 14.08
CA SER A 815 -4.56 -33.54 13.73
C SER A 815 -3.57 -32.71 14.57
N PRO A 816 -2.41 -33.29 14.97
CA PRO A 816 -1.38 -32.55 15.68
C PRO A 816 -0.75 -31.46 14.80
N GLY A 817 -0.38 -30.32 15.39
CA GLY A 817 0.26 -29.23 14.68
C GLY A 817 -0.02 -27.88 15.33
N ILE A 818 -0.72 -27.01 14.61
CA ILE A 818 -1.22 -25.75 15.17
C ILE A 818 -2.40 -26.00 16.13
N PRO A 819 -2.64 -25.13 17.13
CA PRO A 819 -3.85 -25.19 17.94
C PRO A 819 -5.11 -25.05 17.08
N SER A 820 -6.17 -25.76 17.46
CA SER A 820 -7.49 -25.64 16.83
C SER A 820 -8.05 -24.23 16.96
N LEU A 821 -8.87 -23.81 16.00
CA LEU A 821 -9.62 -22.57 16.09
C LEU A 821 -10.55 -22.61 17.33
N PRO A 822 -10.48 -21.62 18.24
CA PRO A 822 -11.32 -21.58 19.42
C PRO A 822 -12.81 -21.53 19.10
N SER A 823 -13.64 -22.23 19.87
CA SER A 823 -15.09 -22.06 19.87
C SER A 823 -15.50 -20.77 20.59
N PRO A 824 -16.67 -20.17 20.24
CA PRO A 824 -17.18 -19.01 20.95
C PRO A 824 -17.46 -19.33 22.43
N PRO A 825 -17.33 -18.35 23.35
CA PRO A 825 -17.57 -18.57 24.77
C PRO A 825 -19.06 -18.70 25.07
N GLN A 826 -19.40 -19.42 26.15
CA GLN A 826 -20.80 -19.70 26.52
C GLN A 826 -21.50 -18.56 27.29
N ALA A 827 -20.75 -17.57 27.78
CA ALA A 827 -21.26 -16.46 28.59
C ALA A 827 -20.93 -15.10 27.95
N ASP A 828 -21.69 -14.06 28.31
CA ASP A 828 -21.45 -12.66 27.94
C ASP A 828 -20.51 -11.92 28.91
N SER A 829 -19.76 -12.66 29.73
CA SER A 829 -18.76 -12.14 30.67
C SER A 829 -17.52 -11.56 29.97
N SER A 830 -16.64 -10.92 30.73
CA SER A 830 -15.34 -10.43 30.24
C SER A 830 -14.55 -11.56 29.57
N LEU A 831 -13.99 -11.27 28.39
CA LEU A 831 -13.20 -12.23 27.62
C LEU A 831 -11.78 -12.31 28.19
N PRO A 832 -11.19 -13.52 28.33
CA PRO A 832 -9.77 -13.67 28.58
C PRO A 832 -8.96 -13.04 27.44
N GLY A 833 -7.83 -12.39 27.73
CA GLY A 833 -7.02 -11.74 26.68
C GLY A 833 -6.49 -12.67 25.58
N LEU A 834 -6.46 -13.98 25.84
CA LEU A 834 -6.10 -15.01 24.85
C LEU A 834 -7.21 -15.29 23.83
N LEU A 835 -8.47 -14.97 24.15
CA LEU A 835 -9.63 -15.18 23.28
C LEU A 835 -10.04 -13.84 22.64
N ASN A 836 -9.33 -13.47 21.58
CA ASN A 836 -9.67 -12.31 20.75
C ASN A 836 -10.42 -12.78 19.48
N PRO A 837 -11.72 -12.46 19.32
CA PRO A 837 -12.52 -12.86 18.15
C PRO A 837 -11.90 -12.45 16.81
N SER A 838 -11.22 -11.31 16.77
CA SER A 838 -10.54 -10.80 15.58
C SER A 838 -9.38 -11.70 15.15
N SER A 839 -8.63 -12.24 16.12
CA SER A 839 -7.54 -13.18 15.84
C SER A 839 -8.06 -14.54 15.34
N VAL A 840 -9.20 -14.98 15.88
CA VAL A 840 -9.91 -16.19 15.40
C VAL A 840 -10.39 -15.98 13.98
N LEU A 841 -10.97 -14.81 13.67
CA LEU A 841 -11.44 -14.47 12.33
C LEU A 841 -10.30 -14.44 11.29
N VAL A 842 -9.15 -13.85 11.63
CA VAL A 842 -7.96 -13.86 10.77
C VAL A 842 -7.44 -15.28 10.55
N GLY A 843 -7.32 -16.07 11.63
CA GLY A 843 -6.93 -17.48 11.54
C GLY A 843 -7.89 -18.31 10.67
N PHE A 844 -9.19 -18.07 10.79
CA PHE A 844 -10.21 -18.69 9.95
C PHE A 844 -10.07 -18.28 8.48
N GLY A 845 -9.75 -17.02 8.20
CA GLY A 845 -9.43 -16.55 6.84
C GLY A 845 -8.31 -17.37 6.20
N VAL A 846 -7.24 -17.69 6.94
CA VAL A 846 -6.16 -18.56 6.45
C VAL A 846 -6.65 -19.98 6.20
N ALA A 847 -7.47 -20.53 7.11
CA ALA A 847 -8.08 -21.85 6.92
C ALA A 847 -8.94 -21.90 5.64
N MET A 848 -9.65 -20.82 5.34
CA MET A 848 -10.47 -20.72 4.13
C MET A 848 -9.67 -20.61 2.83
N GLU A 849 -8.57 -19.85 2.81
CA GLU A 849 -7.67 -19.83 1.65
C GLU A 849 -7.00 -21.20 1.44
N THR A 850 -6.67 -21.89 2.55
CA THR A 850 -6.11 -23.24 2.53
C THR A 850 -7.13 -24.25 1.98
N LEU A 851 -8.40 -24.17 2.41
CA LEU A 851 -9.49 -24.99 1.88
C LEU A 851 -9.79 -24.69 0.40
N ALA A 852 -9.73 -23.41 0.01
CA ALA A 852 -9.90 -23.01 -1.39
C ALA A 852 -8.81 -23.65 -2.27
N MET A 853 -7.55 -23.60 -1.83
CA MET A 853 -6.43 -24.23 -2.53
C MET A 853 -6.63 -25.75 -2.67
N ALA A 854 -7.00 -26.44 -1.59
CA ALA A 854 -7.30 -27.88 -1.63
C ALA A 854 -8.45 -28.19 -2.61
N THR A 855 -9.52 -27.40 -2.58
CA THR A 855 -10.68 -27.55 -3.49
C THR A 855 -10.25 -27.39 -4.96
N LEU A 856 -9.41 -26.41 -5.27
CA LEU A 856 -8.91 -26.19 -6.63
C LEU A 856 -8.04 -27.35 -7.13
N PHE A 857 -7.13 -27.88 -6.31
CA PHE A 857 -6.31 -29.03 -6.70
C PHE A 857 -7.13 -30.31 -6.88
N ILE A 858 -8.12 -30.55 -6.01
CA ILE A 858 -9.00 -31.71 -6.16
C ILE A 858 -9.86 -31.59 -7.41
N THR A 859 -10.46 -30.44 -7.66
CA THR A 859 -11.24 -30.23 -8.90
C THR A 859 -10.36 -30.28 -10.15
N ALA A 860 -9.08 -29.90 -10.06
CA ALA A 860 -8.10 -30.06 -11.15
C ALA A 860 -7.76 -31.54 -11.42
N ALA A 861 -7.53 -32.33 -10.37
CA ALA A 861 -7.31 -33.77 -10.48
C ALA A 861 -8.54 -34.48 -11.07
N VAL A 862 -9.74 -34.08 -10.64
CA VAL A 862 -11.00 -34.59 -11.20
C VAL A 862 -11.18 -34.20 -12.67
N ALA A 863 -10.83 -32.97 -13.05
CA ALA A 863 -10.82 -32.52 -14.45
C ALA A 863 -9.83 -33.34 -15.30
N MET A 864 -8.65 -33.66 -14.75
CA MET A 864 -7.65 -34.52 -15.39
C MET A 864 -8.18 -35.94 -15.65
N LEU A 865 -8.97 -36.49 -14.72
CA LEU A 865 -9.58 -37.82 -14.81
C LEU A 865 -10.90 -37.87 -15.61
N ARG A 866 -11.42 -36.71 -16.05
CA ARG A 866 -12.70 -36.58 -16.76
C ARG A 866 -12.81 -37.48 -18.02
N PRO A 867 -11.76 -37.74 -18.83
CA PRO A 867 -11.84 -38.68 -19.95
C PRO A 867 -12.14 -40.12 -19.52
N ARG A 868 -11.55 -40.59 -18.40
CA ARG A 868 -11.78 -41.94 -17.86
C ARG A 868 -13.24 -42.14 -17.47
N ARG A 869 -13.88 -41.11 -16.90
CA ARG A 869 -15.32 -41.15 -16.56
C ARG A 869 -16.19 -41.43 -17.78
N LEU A 870 -15.86 -40.81 -18.92
CA LEU A 870 -16.64 -40.97 -20.16
C LEU A 870 -16.59 -42.40 -20.69
N VAL A 871 -15.52 -43.16 -20.39
CA VAL A 871 -15.38 -44.58 -20.74
C VAL A 871 -16.32 -45.46 -19.91
N HIS A 872 -16.50 -45.15 -18.62
CA HIS A 872 -17.35 -45.91 -17.69
C HIS A 872 -18.85 -45.56 -17.74
N GLN A 873 -19.27 -44.56 -18.52
CA GLN A 873 -20.69 -44.16 -18.66
C GLN A 873 -21.45 -45.00 -19.71
N PRO A 874 -22.67 -45.52 -19.41
CA PRO A 874 -23.48 -46.28 -20.36
C PRO A 874 -23.89 -45.47 -21.61
N LEU A 875 -23.94 -46.15 -22.76
CA LEU A 875 -24.24 -45.60 -24.11
C LEU A 875 -25.58 -44.83 -24.27
N GLN A 876 -26.51 -44.88 -23.30
CA GLN A 876 -27.89 -44.40 -23.48
C GLN A 876 -28.09 -42.88 -23.28
N ASN A 877 -27.16 -42.14 -22.66
CA ASN A 877 -27.35 -40.71 -22.31
C ASN A 877 -26.54 -39.69 -23.15
N ARG A 878 -26.00 -40.06 -24.32
CA ARG A 878 -25.15 -39.15 -25.13
C ARG A 878 -25.94 -38.33 -26.18
N SER A 879 -25.68 -37.02 -26.26
CA SER A 879 -26.29 -36.10 -27.23
C SER A 879 -25.92 -36.43 -28.69
N LYS A 880 -26.81 -36.11 -29.64
CA LYS A 880 -26.74 -36.48 -31.06
C LYS A 880 -25.46 -36.05 -31.80
N LYS A 881 -24.70 -35.08 -31.29
CA LYS A 881 -23.44 -34.58 -31.91
C LYS A 881 -22.27 -35.56 -31.79
N ASN A 882 -22.28 -36.45 -30.77
CA ASN A 882 -21.20 -37.41 -30.52
C ASN A 882 -21.36 -38.75 -31.27
N LYS A 883 -22.46 -38.97 -32.00
CA LYS A 883 -22.70 -40.21 -32.75
C LYS A 883 -21.85 -40.39 -34.01
N LYS A 884 -21.23 -39.32 -34.55
CA LYS A 884 -20.44 -39.39 -35.80
C LYS A 884 -18.93 -39.67 -35.62
N LYS A 885 -18.39 -39.63 -34.39
CA LYS A 885 -16.95 -39.87 -34.13
C LYS A 885 -16.60 -41.30 -33.68
N GLN A 886 -17.57 -42.21 -33.53
CA GLN A 886 -17.33 -43.58 -33.05
C GLN A 886 -17.90 -44.63 -34.02
N GLN A 887 -17.29 -44.75 -35.20
CA GLN A 887 -17.56 -45.87 -36.12
C GLN A 887 -16.42 -46.90 -36.17
N HIS A 888 -15.49 -46.87 -35.20
CA HIS A 888 -14.55 -47.97 -34.96
C HIS A 888 -14.84 -48.63 -33.62
N LYS A 889 -15.37 -49.86 -33.69
CA LYS A 889 -15.35 -50.85 -32.63
C LYS A 889 -13.89 -51.30 -32.44
N VAL A 890 -13.23 -50.82 -31.40
CA VAL A 890 -12.16 -51.53 -30.70
C VAL A 890 -12.69 -51.79 -29.30
N ASP A 891 -12.50 -53.01 -28.80
CA ASP A 891 -13.18 -53.56 -27.62
C ASP A 891 -13.05 -52.65 -26.39
N VAL A 892 -14.20 -52.26 -25.82
CA VAL A 892 -14.27 -51.47 -24.57
C VAL A 892 -13.59 -52.24 -23.42
N GLU A 893 -13.53 -53.57 -23.49
CA GLU A 893 -12.87 -54.44 -22.52
C GLU A 893 -11.33 -54.31 -22.50
N THR A 894 -10.67 -54.04 -23.63
CA THR A 894 -9.20 -53.83 -23.69
C THR A 894 -8.78 -52.48 -23.13
N ILE A 895 -9.64 -51.45 -23.23
CA ILE A 895 -9.38 -50.08 -22.73
C ILE A 895 -9.45 -50.01 -21.19
N THR A 896 -10.23 -50.89 -20.57
CA THR A 896 -10.27 -51.09 -19.11
C THR A 896 -9.12 -51.96 -18.58
N ALA A 897 -8.33 -52.58 -19.45
CA ALA A 897 -7.32 -53.58 -19.08
C ALA A 897 -5.87 -53.07 -19.06
N SER A 898 -5.57 -51.86 -19.52
CA SER A 898 -4.19 -51.33 -19.47
C SER A 898 -3.77 -50.97 -18.03
N PRO A 899 -2.52 -51.25 -17.62
CA PRO A 899 -2.05 -50.94 -16.27
C PRO A 899 -2.19 -49.45 -15.87
N PRO A 900 -1.82 -48.47 -16.71
CA PRO A 900 -2.06 -47.04 -16.43
C PRO A 900 -3.54 -46.69 -16.20
N ALA A 901 -4.45 -47.28 -16.97
CA ALA A 901 -5.88 -47.06 -16.83
C ALA A 901 -6.41 -47.57 -15.49
N ARG A 902 -5.97 -48.75 -15.05
CA ARG A 902 -6.36 -49.33 -13.76
C ARG A 902 -5.82 -48.51 -12.58
N HIS A 903 -4.57 -48.07 -12.66
CA HIS A 903 -3.97 -47.23 -11.62
C HIS A 903 -4.67 -45.87 -11.49
N LEU A 904 -4.99 -45.22 -12.61
CA LEU A 904 -5.76 -43.96 -12.60
C LEU A 904 -7.16 -44.14 -12.02
N ASP A 905 -7.85 -45.24 -12.37
CA ASP A 905 -9.19 -45.54 -11.84
C ASP A 905 -9.12 -45.86 -10.32
N GLN A 906 -8.07 -46.53 -9.84
CA GLN A 906 -7.80 -46.75 -8.40
C GLN A 906 -7.58 -45.44 -7.64
N VAL A 907 -6.80 -44.50 -8.19
CA VAL A 907 -6.60 -43.17 -7.59
C VAL A 907 -7.90 -42.35 -7.61
N ALA A 908 -8.68 -42.42 -8.69
CA ALA A 908 -9.99 -41.79 -8.76
C ALA A 908 -10.93 -42.31 -7.66
N ALA A 909 -10.90 -43.62 -7.40
CA ALA A 909 -11.68 -44.24 -6.34
C ALA A 909 -11.18 -43.84 -4.93
N LEU A 910 -9.87 -43.65 -4.73
CA LEU A 910 -9.32 -43.09 -3.47
C LEU A 910 -9.76 -41.65 -3.23
N ILE A 911 -9.68 -40.80 -4.27
CA ILE A 911 -10.12 -39.39 -4.19
C ILE A 911 -11.59 -39.34 -3.79
N ARG A 912 -12.42 -40.22 -4.38
CA ARG A 912 -13.84 -40.37 -4.05
C ARG A 912 -14.09 -40.88 -2.63
N ALA A 913 -13.41 -41.94 -2.21
CA ALA A 913 -13.73 -42.66 -0.97
C ALA A 913 -13.14 -41.99 0.28
N VAL A 914 -12.00 -41.31 0.16
CA VAL A 914 -11.26 -40.78 1.31
C VAL A 914 -11.11 -39.26 1.25
N VAL A 915 -10.54 -38.73 0.17
CA VAL A 915 -10.10 -37.32 0.13
C VAL A 915 -11.25 -36.34 0.12
N ILE A 916 -12.21 -36.52 -0.80
CA ILE A 916 -13.37 -35.63 -0.90
C ILE A 916 -14.23 -35.68 0.39
N PRO A 917 -14.58 -36.85 0.94
CA PRO A 917 -15.34 -36.92 2.20
C PRO A 917 -14.64 -36.23 3.38
N GLN A 918 -13.32 -36.37 3.53
CA GLN A 918 -12.57 -35.67 4.57
C GLN A 918 -12.59 -34.14 4.38
N LEU A 919 -12.43 -33.65 3.15
CA LEU A 919 -12.52 -32.21 2.86
C LEU A 919 -13.95 -31.68 3.04
N GLN A 920 -14.98 -32.46 2.69
CA GLN A 920 -16.39 -32.13 2.95
C GLN A 920 -16.65 -32.05 4.47
N TYR A 921 -16.08 -32.97 5.24
CA TYR A 921 -16.16 -32.95 6.71
C TYR A 921 -15.52 -31.69 7.28
N VAL A 922 -14.27 -31.39 6.91
CA VAL A 922 -13.58 -30.14 7.30
C VAL A 922 -14.42 -28.91 6.94
N ALA A 923 -14.89 -28.81 5.69
CA ALA A 923 -15.67 -27.68 5.21
C ALA A 923 -16.99 -27.54 6.00
N THR A 924 -17.61 -28.64 6.39
CA THR A 924 -18.84 -28.67 7.21
C THR A 924 -18.56 -28.22 8.65
N SER A 925 -17.47 -28.70 9.26
CA SER A 925 -17.05 -28.33 10.61
C SER A 925 -16.66 -26.85 10.69
N LEU A 926 -15.89 -26.35 9.72
CA LEU A 926 -15.58 -24.92 9.60
C LEU A 926 -16.85 -24.10 9.39
N ARG A 927 -17.76 -24.53 8.51
CA ARG A 927 -19.04 -23.84 8.29
C ARG A 927 -19.83 -23.72 9.59
N LYS A 928 -19.94 -24.80 10.37
CA LYS A 928 -20.63 -24.79 11.68
C LYS A 928 -19.95 -23.83 12.66
N LEU A 929 -18.62 -23.87 12.75
CA LEU A 929 -17.87 -22.98 13.62
C LEU A 929 -18.07 -21.50 13.24
N ALA A 930 -18.13 -21.18 11.94
CA ALA A 930 -18.42 -19.83 11.47
C ALA A 930 -19.85 -19.39 11.82
N GLU A 931 -20.83 -20.28 11.72
CA GLU A 931 -22.22 -20.04 12.12
C GLU A 931 -22.33 -19.78 13.63
N ASP A 932 -21.67 -20.60 14.45
CA ASP A 932 -21.63 -20.46 15.92
C ASP A 932 -21.02 -19.10 16.32
N TRP A 933 -19.90 -18.73 15.71
CA TRP A 933 -19.27 -17.42 15.94
C TRP A 933 -20.13 -16.25 15.44
N ALA A 934 -20.74 -16.35 14.26
CA ALA A 934 -21.61 -15.30 13.74
C ALA A 934 -22.83 -15.07 14.66
N GLY A 935 -23.44 -16.16 15.16
CA GLY A 935 -24.54 -16.11 16.12
C GLY A 935 -24.12 -15.50 17.45
N TRP A 936 -22.98 -15.93 18.01
CA TRP A 936 -22.46 -15.39 19.26
C TRP A 936 -22.10 -13.90 19.14
N VAL A 937 -21.41 -13.50 18.07
CA VAL A 937 -21.00 -12.11 17.87
C VAL A 937 -22.23 -11.20 17.75
N SER A 938 -23.25 -11.62 17.01
CA SER A 938 -24.47 -10.82 16.81
C SER A 938 -25.29 -10.61 18.09
N THR A 939 -25.17 -11.51 19.07
CA THR A 939 -26.04 -11.53 20.26
C THR A 939 -25.33 -11.14 21.56
N MET A 940 -24.10 -11.62 21.77
CA MET A 940 -23.37 -11.51 23.04
C MET A 940 -22.15 -10.59 22.98
N ALA A 941 -21.50 -10.43 21.81
CA ALA A 941 -20.25 -9.67 21.72
C ALA A 941 -20.34 -8.21 22.21
N PRO A 942 -21.40 -7.41 21.92
CA PRO A 942 -21.46 -6.03 22.42
C PRO A 942 -21.41 -5.96 23.96
N LYS A 943 -22.04 -6.91 24.67
CA LYS A 943 -22.00 -7.00 26.13
C LYS A 943 -20.63 -7.46 26.62
N ALA A 944 -20.07 -8.51 26.00
CA ALA A 944 -18.75 -9.03 26.34
C ALA A 944 -17.64 -7.99 26.12
N PHE A 945 -17.70 -7.21 25.02
CA PHE A 945 -16.78 -6.10 24.74
C PHE A 945 -16.93 -5.00 25.78
N THR A 946 -18.16 -4.64 26.16
CA THR A 946 -18.42 -3.67 27.22
C THR A 946 -17.81 -4.14 28.55
N ALA A 947 -18.04 -5.39 28.95
CA ALA A 947 -17.50 -5.96 30.18
C ALA A 947 -15.96 -6.00 30.19
N THR A 948 -15.35 -6.42 29.07
CA THR A 948 -13.89 -6.50 28.91
C THR A 948 -13.24 -5.11 28.94
N ALA A 949 -13.84 -4.13 28.26
CA ALA A 949 -13.40 -2.74 28.30
C ALA A 949 -13.60 -2.11 29.69
N MET A 950 -14.67 -2.48 30.41
CA MET A 950 -14.91 -2.03 31.77
C MET A 950 -13.84 -2.53 32.74
N GLN A 951 -13.39 -3.78 32.60
CA GLN A 951 -12.28 -4.33 33.38
C GLN A 951 -10.98 -3.55 33.13
N ALA A 952 -10.66 -3.27 31.85
CA ALA A 952 -9.50 -2.45 31.49
C ALA A 952 -9.63 -1.02 32.02
N SER A 953 -10.83 -0.44 31.97
CA SER A 953 -11.13 0.90 32.49
C SER A 953 -10.93 0.99 34.00
N ARG A 954 -11.40 0.00 34.77
CA ARG A 954 -11.19 -0.08 36.23
C ARG A 954 -9.71 -0.25 36.59
N ALA A 955 -8.95 -0.98 35.78
CA ALA A 955 -7.51 -1.12 35.97
C ALA A 955 -6.77 0.20 35.68
N ALA A 956 -7.18 0.94 34.65
CA ALA A 956 -6.59 2.23 34.28
C ALA A 956 -7.01 3.39 35.21
N LEU A 957 -8.19 3.31 35.83
CA LEU A 957 -8.79 4.34 36.68
C LEU A 957 -9.13 3.78 38.07
N PRO A 958 -8.14 3.56 38.94
CA PRO A 958 -8.36 2.97 40.26
C PRO A 958 -9.04 3.91 41.27
N LYS A 959 -9.02 5.24 41.04
CA LYS A 959 -9.69 6.24 41.87
C LYS A 959 -11.02 6.63 41.22
N ALA A 960 -12.08 6.70 42.03
CA ALA A 960 -13.37 7.20 41.58
C ALA A 960 -13.22 8.67 41.11
N LEU A 961 -13.41 8.91 39.82
CA LEU A 961 -13.62 10.26 39.28
C LEU A 961 -14.98 10.76 39.76
N ASP A 962 -15.10 12.04 40.09
CA ASP A 962 -16.42 12.66 40.31
C ASP A 962 -17.31 12.36 39.08
N GLU A 963 -18.51 11.81 39.29
CA GLU A 963 -19.41 11.39 38.22
C GLU A 963 -19.83 12.58 37.34
N ASN A 964 -19.03 12.87 36.31
CA ASN A 964 -19.35 13.87 35.33
C ASN A 964 -20.23 13.22 34.24
N LYS A 965 -21.55 13.44 34.34
CA LYS A 965 -22.56 12.90 33.40
C LYS A 965 -22.28 13.21 31.92
N PHE A 966 -21.41 14.18 31.63
CA PHE A 966 -21.10 14.61 30.26
C PHE A 966 -20.13 13.68 29.52
N PHE A 967 -19.14 13.09 30.22
CA PHE A 967 -18.11 12.25 29.61
C PHE A 967 -18.10 10.87 30.27
N PRO A 968 -18.64 9.83 29.62
CA PRO A 968 -18.73 8.49 30.19
C PRO A 968 -17.40 7.74 30.04
N TRP A 969 -16.46 7.91 30.97
CA TRP A 969 -15.14 7.24 30.89
C TRP A 969 -15.18 5.73 31.08
N HIS A 970 -16.17 5.26 31.82
CA HIS A 970 -16.47 3.84 31.97
C HIS A 970 -17.53 3.43 30.93
N PRO A 971 -17.26 2.41 30.10
CA PRO A 971 -18.28 1.87 29.21
C PRO A 971 -19.29 1.07 30.06
N GLU A 972 -20.43 1.69 30.39
CA GLU A 972 -21.48 1.07 31.22
C GLU A 972 -22.64 0.51 30.39
N SER A 973 -23.22 -0.60 30.84
CA SER A 973 -24.41 -1.25 30.25
C SER A 973 -25.68 -0.96 31.07
N LYS A 974 -26.04 0.32 31.28
CA LYS A 974 -27.22 0.65 32.10
C LYS A 974 -28.55 0.62 31.31
N LYS A 975 -28.54 0.75 29.97
CA LYS A 975 -29.72 0.58 29.09
C LYS A 975 -29.39 0.01 27.71
N GLU A 976 -28.26 0.40 27.11
CA GLU A 976 -27.77 -0.11 25.82
C GLU A 976 -26.24 -0.14 25.80
N CYS A 977 -25.62 -1.07 25.06
CA CYS A 977 -24.17 -1.09 24.86
C CYS A 977 -23.70 0.10 23.99
N PRO A 978 -22.44 0.57 24.16
CA PRO A 978 -21.84 1.59 23.29
C PRO A 978 -22.00 1.27 21.80
N LEU A 979 -22.24 2.30 20.98
CA LEU A 979 -22.51 2.14 19.55
C LEU A 979 -21.31 1.53 18.82
N ILE A 980 -20.10 1.97 19.16
CA ILE A 980 -18.87 1.41 18.58
C ILE A 980 -18.78 -0.11 18.75
N TYR A 981 -19.19 -0.67 19.89
CA TYR A 981 -19.14 -2.12 20.11
C TYR A 981 -20.23 -2.87 19.36
N LYS A 982 -21.40 -2.25 19.14
CA LYS A 982 -22.44 -2.80 18.26
C LYS A 982 -21.93 -2.86 16.82
N GLU A 983 -21.38 -1.77 16.31
CA GLU A 983 -20.85 -1.74 14.93
C GLU A 983 -19.66 -2.67 14.72
N MET A 984 -18.77 -2.80 15.71
CA MET A 984 -17.69 -3.79 15.67
C MET A 984 -18.22 -5.23 15.66
N ALA A 985 -19.25 -5.52 16.46
CA ALA A 985 -19.90 -6.82 16.43
C ALA A 985 -20.54 -7.08 15.06
N ASP A 986 -21.24 -6.10 14.49
CA ASP A 986 -21.82 -6.20 13.14
C ASP A 986 -20.75 -6.48 12.08
N ASP A 987 -19.60 -5.81 12.15
CA ASP A 987 -18.46 -6.05 11.26
C ASP A 987 -17.89 -7.47 11.37
N LEU A 988 -17.64 -7.94 12.59
CA LEU A 988 -17.12 -9.27 12.84
C LEU A 988 -18.14 -10.35 12.41
N ALA A 989 -19.43 -10.13 12.70
CA ALA A 989 -20.51 -11.02 12.27
C ALA A 989 -20.59 -11.09 10.74
N ARG A 990 -20.41 -9.97 10.03
CA ARG A 990 -20.29 -9.97 8.56
C ARG A 990 -19.11 -10.82 8.09
N GLY A 991 -17.94 -10.67 8.71
CA GLY A 991 -16.77 -11.50 8.39
C GLY A 991 -17.03 -13.00 8.55
N PHE A 992 -17.58 -13.42 9.70
CA PHE A 992 -17.92 -14.83 9.92
C PHE A 992 -19.01 -15.34 8.97
N ASN A 993 -20.03 -14.54 8.67
CA ASN A 993 -21.06 -14.89 7.69
C ASN A 993 -20.52 -15.04 6.26
N GLU A 994 -19.55 -14.22 5.87
CA GLU A 994 -18.87 -14.36 4.58
C GLU A 994 -18.08 -15.66 4.50
N LEU A 995 -17.35 -16.00 5.57
CA LEU A 995 -16.61 -17.26 5.67
C LEU A 995 -17.57 -18.46 5.66
N PHE A 996 -18.71 -18.39 6.36
CA PHE A 996 -19.79 -19.38 6.28
C PHE A 996 -20.28 -19.58 4.84
N GLY A 997 -20.56 -18.47 4.12
CA GLY A 997 -20.97 -18.50 2.73
C GLY A 997 -19.89 -19.09 1.81
N ALA A 998 -18.62 -18.78 2.08
CA ALA A 998 -17.49 -19.33 1.36
C ALA A 998 -17.33 -20.84 1.60
N CYS A 999 -17.43 -21.34 2.84
CA CYS A 999 -17.46 -22.77 3.14
C CYS A 999 -18.58 -23.47 2.37
N LYS A 1000 -19.79 -22.88 2.33
CA LYS A 1000 -20.92 -23.43 1.59
C LYS A 1000 -20.63 -23.54 0.09
N ARG A 1001 -20.02 -22.52 -0.53
CA ARG A 1001 -19.64 -22.57 -1.95
C ARG A 1001 -18.58 -23.65 -2.23
N LYS A 1002 -17.57 -23.78 -1.35
CA LYS A 1002 -16.55 -24.84 -1.50
C LYS A 1002 -17.13 -26.24 -1.29
N LEU A 1003 -18.04 -26.41 -0.33
CA LEU A 1003 -18.75 -27.68 -0.14
C LEU A 1003 -19.53 -28.09 -1.40
N LEU A 1004 -20.28 -27.16 -2.00
CA LEU A 1004 -20.99 -27.42 -3.27
C LEU A 1004 -20.05 -27.81 -4.42
N ALA A 1005 -18.86 -27.22 -4.48
CA ALA A 1005 -17.85 -27.60 -5.47
C ALA A 1005 -17.29 -29.00 -5.23
N LEU A 1006 -17.04 -29.35 -3.96
CA LEU A 1006 -16.62 -30.70 -3.56
C LEU A 1006 -17.72 -31.73 -3.85
N ASP A 1007 -18.99 -31.40 -3.64
CA ASP A 1007 -20.14 -32.25 -4.00
C ASP A 1007 -20.19 -32.48 -5.52
N GLY A 1008 -19.97 -31.43 -6.31
CA GLY A 1008 -19.85 -31.52 -7.77
C GLY A 1008 -18.70 -32.45 -8.20
N ALA A 1009 -17.54 -32.31 -7.57
CA ALA A 1009 -16.39 -33.17 -7.79
C ALA A 1009 -16.68 -34.64 -7.40
N PHE A 1010 -17.35 -34.87 -6.27
CA PHE A 1010 -17.75 -36.19 -5.79
C PHE A 1010 -18.67 -36.92 -6.79
N ILE A 1011 -19.65 -36.18 -7.33
CA ILE A 1011 -20.56 -36.70 -8.37
C ILE A 1011 -19.79 -37.00 -9.65
N GLU A 1012 -18.83 -36.15 -10.02
CA GLU A 1012 -18.04 -36.33 -11.23
C GLU A 1012 -17.21 -37.62 -11.19
N VAL A 1013 -16.58 -37.97 -10.06
CA VAL A 1013 -15.92 -39.27 -9.89
C VAL A 1013 -16.87 -40.41 -9.50
N GLY A 1014 -18.19 -40.19 -9.68
CA GLY A 1014 -19.32 -41.12 -9.49
C GLY A 1014 -19.09 -42.58 -9.85
N CYS A 1015 -18.53 -42.80 -11.04
CA CYS A 1015 -18.43 -44.10 -11.67
C CYS A 1015 -17.25 -44.95 -11.18
N PHE A 1016 -16.32 -44.38 -10.43
CA PHE A 1016 -15.14 -45.08 -9.93
C PHE A 1016 -15.46 -45.66 -8.55
N THR A 1017 -16.01 -46.86 -8.51
CA THR A 1017 -16.22 -47.61 -7.27
C THR A 1017 -15.06 -48.58 -7.07
N THR A 1018 -14.45 -48.54 -5.89
CA THR A 1018 -13.62 -49.64 -5.42
C THR A 1018 -14.50 -50.89 -5.28
N ALA A 1019 -14.07 -52.02 -5.82
CA ALA A 1019 -14.46 -53.32 -5.31
C ALA A 1019 -13.76 -53.55 -3.95
N VAL A 1020 -14.07 -52.68 -2.99
CA VAL A 1020 -13.68 -52.79 -1.58
C VAL A 1020 -14.98 -52.76 -0.79
N GLU A 1021 -15.80 -53.78 -1.04
CA GLU A 1021 -16.65 -54.39 -0.03
C GLU A 1021 -15.96 -55.72 0.27
N ASP A 1022 -15.04 -55.69 1.24
CA ASP A 1022 -14.79 -56.73 2.25
C ASP A 1022 -13.71 -56.25 3.23
#